data_AF-A0A1X1I7M5-F1
#
_entry.id   AF-A0A1X1I7M5-F1
#
_cell.length_a   1.000
_cell.length_b   1.000
_cell.length_c   1.000
_cell.angle_alpha   90.00
_cell.angle_beta   90.00
_cell.angle_gamma   90.00
#
_symmetry.space_group_name_H-M   'P 1'
#
loop_
_entity.id
_entity.type
_entity.pdbx_description
1 polymer ?
#
loop_
_entity_poly.entity_id
_entity_poly.type
_entity_poly.pdbx_seq_one_letter_code
_entity_poly.pdbx_strand_id
1 'polypeptide(L)'
;KEKSIPGQGTYTIAPDGTVTFTPDKQFVGNPDPVTVKRVDKNGTPVAATYTPTVTKVTPTSTNATSTGPQGVPQTGTPSFQGGDPLVPIDETVEPTFADGSKEKSIPGQGTYTIAPDGTVTFTPDKQFVGNPDPVTVKRVDKNGTEVTATYSPEFTKVTPTGSGDKTEGLQGQVQEGKVTFTPGHDSVPFPADSTPLFDNGTTVKEVPNVGKFEVDAEGKVTFTPDKQFKGETPELELTRVDANGTPVTVKYQAVVKEVTPTSTDATSNGIQGQPQKGTPTFTEGNPLVPIDDTKPMTFEDGQSTKTVPGVGVYTINSDGSITFTPDKKYVGTPDPVTVKRVDKNGTPVTATYTPTVTKVTPTGTNATSTGPQGVPQTGTPSFQGGDPLVPIDETVDPTFEDGSKEKSIPGQGTYTIAPDGTVTFTPDKQFVGNPDPVTVKRVDKNGTPVTATYSPEFTKVTPTGTGDKTEGLQGQVQEGKVTFTPGHDSVPFPADSTPLFDNGTTVKEVPNVGKFEVDADGKVTFTPDKQFKGETPELELTRVDANGTPVTVKYQAVVKEVVPTSTNATSTGPQGVPQTGTPTFQGGDPLVPIDETVEPTFEDGSKEKSIPGQGTYTIAPDGTVTFTPDKQFVGSPDPVTVKRVDKNGTPVTATYSPEFTKVTPTGSGDKTEGLQGQVQEGKVTFTPGHDSVPFPADSTPLFDNGTAVKEVPNVGKFEVDADGKVTFTPDKQFKGETPELELTRVDVNRTPVTVKYQAVVKEVVPTGTAATSTGPQGLPQTGTPTFQGGDPLVPIDETVEPTFEDGSKEKSIPGQGTYTIAPDGTVTFTPDKQFVGNPDPVTVKRVDKNGTPVAATYTPTVTKVTPTSTNATSTGPQGVPQTGTPSFQGGDPLVPIDETVEPTFADGSKEKSIPGQGTYTIAPDGTVTFTPDKQFVGNPDPVTVKRVDKNGTEVTATYTPTVTKVIPTSTNATSTGPQGVPQTGTPSFQGGDPLVPIDETVEPTFADGSKEKSIPGQGTYTIAPDGTVTFTPDKQFVGKPDPVTVKRLDKNGTPVTATYSPEFTKVTPTGSGDKTEGLQGQVQEGKVTFTPGHDSVPFPADSTPLFDNGTTVKEVPNVGKFEVD
;
A
#
# COMPACT_ATOMS: atom_id res chain seq x y z
N LYS A 1 -123.11 54.74 -3.62
CA LYS A 1 -123.96 53.56 -3.33
C LYS A 1 -123.14 52.31 -3.61
N GLU A 2 -123.36 51.21 -2.89
CA GLU A 2 -122.56 49.99 -3.02
C GLU A 2 -123.46 48.79 -3.34
N LYS A 3 -122.94 47.85 -4.14
CA LYS A 3 -123.57 46.58 -4.47
C LYS A 3 -122.49 45.49 -4.49
N SER A 4 -122.54 44.58 -3.52
CA SER A 4 -121.67 43.41 -3.49
C SER A 4 -122.28 42.26 -4.30
N ILE A 5 -121.44 41.54 -5.04
CA ILE A 5 -121.78 40.33 -5.79
C ILE A 5 -121.01 39.16 -5.17
N PRO A 6 -121.70 38.23 -4.47
CA PRO A 6 -121.04 37.14 -3.76
C PRO A 6 -120.10 36.33 -4.65
N GLY A 7 -118.85 36.16 -4.21
CA GLY A 7 -117.84 35.37 -4.91
C GLY A 7 -117.21 36.05 -6.12
N GLN A 8 -117.52 37.33 -6.37
CA GLN A 8 -116.94 38.09 -7.47
C GLN A 8 -116.27 39.38 -6.99
N GLY A 9 -116.95 40.16 -6.15
CA GLY A 9 -116.43 41.42 -5.63
C GLY A 9 -117.52 42.46 -5.41
N THR A 10 -117.10 43.70 -5.20
CA THR A 10 -117.99 44.79 -4.75
C THR A 10 -117.92 45.99 -5.68
N TYR A 11 -119.09 46.45 -6.16
CA TYR A 11 -119.23 47.68 -6.93
C TYR A 11 -119.58 48.86 -6.03
N THR A 12 -118.91 50.00 -6.23
CA THR A 12 -119.27 51.30 -5.64
C THR A 12 -119.51 52.32 -6.74
N ILE A 13 -120.54 53.17 -6.57
CA ILE A 13 -120.80 54.34 -7.44
C ILE A 13 -120.69 55.63 -6.66
N ALA A 14 -119.87 56.55 -7.16
CA ALA A 14 -119.68 57.90 -6.66
C ALA A 14 -120.74 58.88 -7.24
N PRO A 15 -121.00 60.04 -6.58
CA PRO A 15 -122.02 61.00 -7.02
C PRO A 15 -121.79 61.60 -8.41
N ASP A 16 -120.53 61.62 -8.88
CA ASP A 16 -120.12 62.09 -10.21
C ASP A 16 -120.40 61.08 -11.33
N GLY A 17 -120.82 59.86 -10.99
CA GLY A 17 -121.12 58.78 -11.93
C GLY A 17 -119.98 57.77 -12.11
N THR A 18 -118.86 57.90 -11.40
CA THR A 18 -117.76 56.93 -11.44
C THR A 18 -118.17 55.61 -10.79
N VAL A 19 -117.98 54.49 -11.49
CA VAL A 19 -118.22 53.14 -10.98
C VAL A 19 -116.88 52.45 -10.76
N THR A 20 -116.63 51.96 -9.54
CA THR A 20 -115.43 51.19 -9.17
C THR A 20 -115.84 49.77 -8.81
N PHE A 21 -115.11 48.78 -9.31
CA PHE A 21 -115.25 47.38 -8.90
C PHE A 21 -114.01 46.93 -8.14
N THR A 22 -114.19 46.42 -6.92
CA THR A 22 -113.14 45.82 -6.10
C THR A 22 -113.36 44.30 -6.09
N PRO A 23 -112.56 43.51 -6.84
CA PRO A 23 -112.73 42.07 -6.92
C PRO A 23 -112.39 41.36 -5.60
N ASP A 24 -113.03 40.23 -5.34
CA ASP A 24 -112.58 39.28 -4.30
C ASP A 24 -111.22 38.68 -4.70
N LYS A 25 -110.35 38.37 -3.74
CA LYS A 25 -108.93 37.98 -3.98
C LYS A 25 -108.72 36.84 -4.98
N GLN A 26 -109.70 35.94 -5.12
CA GLN A 26 -109.62 34.76 -6.00
C GLN A 26 -110.48 34.89 -7.27
N PHE A 27 -111.16 36.03 -7.47
CA PHE A 27 -112.04 36.21 -8.61
C PHE A 27 -111.23 36.55 -9.88
N VAL A 28 -111.43 35.76 -10.93
CA VAL A 28 -110.83 35.97 -12.27
C VAL A 28 -111.96 35.86 -13.29
N GLY A 29 -111.98 36.78 -14.25
CA GLY A 29 -112.98 36.82 -15.33
C GLY A 29 -113.81 38.10 -15.32
N ASN A 30 -114.97 38.04 -15.96
CA ASN A 30 -115.89 39.17 -16.08
C ASN A 30 -116.95 39.04 -14.99
N PRO A 31 -117.03 39.96 -14.01
CA PRO A 31 -118.07 39.95 -13.00
C PRO A 31 -119.42 40.32 -13.61
N ASP A 32 -120.50 39.95 -12.93
CA ASP A 32 -121.87 40.26 -13.30
C ASP A 32 -122.01 41.78 -13.45
N PRO A 33 -122.56 42.26 -14.59
CA PRO A 33 -122.63 43.68 -14.87
C PRO A 33 -123.54 44.44 -13.90
N VAL A 34 -123.18 45.70 -13.62
CA VAL A 34 -124.04 46.63 -12.89
C VAL A 34 -124.64 47.65 -13.85
N THR A 35 -125.98 47.78 -13.81
CA THR A 35 -126.70 48.85 -14.51
C THR A 35 -126.94 50.02 -13.57
N VAL A 36 -126.47 51.20 -13.97
CA VAL A 36 -126.68 52.48 -13.25
C VAL A 36 -127.69 53.33 -14.01
N LYS A 37 -128.62 53.95 -13.25
CA LYS A 37 -129.71 54.77 -13.80
C LYS A 37 -129.59 56.21 -13.32
N ARG A 38 -129.81 57.17 -14.22
CA ARG A 38 -129.98 58.60 -13.92
C ARG A 38 -131.25 59.10 -14.59
N VAL A 39 -131.92 60.05 -13.93
CA VAL A 39 -133.07 60.75 -14.49
C VAL A 39 -132.66 62.16 -14.90
N ASP A 40 -133.19 62.64 -16.03
CA ASP A 40 -133.07 64.05 -16.40
C ASP A 40 -134.02 64.93 -15.55
N LYS A 41 -133.96 66.25 -15.76
CA LYS A 41 -134.78 67.23 -15.02
C LYS A 41 -136.29 67.10 -15.30
N ASN A 42 -136.67 66.34 -16.34
CA ASN A 42 -138.05 66.12 -16.79
C ASN A 42 -138.57 64.72 -16.39
N GLY A 43 -137.74 63.88 -15.75
CA GLY A 43 -138.11 62.56 -15.24
C GLY A 43 -137.85 61.39 -16.20
N THR A 44 -137.15 61.59 -17.32
CA THR A 44 -136.82 60.51 -18.26
C THR A 44 -135.61 59.71 -17.75
N PRO A 45 -135.71 58.39 -17.52
CA PRO A 45 -134.56 57.59 -17.08
C PRO A 45 -133.66 57.18 -18.25
N VAL A 46 -132.34 57.31 -18.08
CA VAL A 46 -131.32 56.66 -18.92
C VAL A 46 -130.55 55.63 -18.09
N ALA A 47 -130.20 54.50 -18.71
CA ALA A 47 -129.44 53.43 -18.08
C ALA A 47 -128.14 53.18 -18.84
N ALA A 48 -127.05 52.94 -18.12
CA ALA A 48 -125.77 52.49 -18.66
C ALA A 48 -125.29 51.27 -17.87
N THR A 49 -124.61 50.34 -18.55
CA THR A 49 -124.11 49.09 -17.96
C THR A 49 -122.59 49.12 -17.90
N TYR A 50 -122.01 48.77 -16.75
CA TYR A 50 -120.57 48.65 -16.55
C TYR A 50 -120.19 47.19 -16.30
N THR A 51 -119.24 46.68 -17.09
CA THR A 51 -118.68 45.32 -16.98
C THR A 51 -117.14 45.42 -17.05
N PRO A 52 -116.43 45.33 -15.92
CA PRO A 52 -114.97 45.25 -15.92
C PRO A 52 -114.48 43.83 -16.30
N THR A 53 -113.17 43.64 -16.47
CA THR A 53 -112.54 42.33 -16.65
C THR A 53 -111.38 42.21 -15.68
N VAL A 54 -111.30 41.11 -14.94
CA VAL A 54 -110.22 40.82 -13.98
C VAL A 54 -109.33 39.70 -14.53
N THR A 55 -108.07 39.99 -14.80
CA THR A 55 -107.09 39.03 -15.35
C THR A 55 -106.30 38.34 -14.24
N LYS A 56 -105.98 37.05 -14.45
CA LYS A 56 -105.13 36.28 -13.52
C LYS A 56 -103.70 36.80 -13.57
N VAL A 57 -103.15 37.13 -12.40
CA VAL A 57 -101.71 37.36 -12.19
C VAL A 57 -101.05 36.07 -11.72
N THR A 58 -99.88 35.74 -12.30
CA THR A 58 -99.12 34.53 -11.95
C THR A 58 -97.70 34.93 -11.57
N PRO A 59 -97.24 34.67 -10.35
CA PRO A 59 -95.83 34.89 -9.96
C PRO A 59 -94.87 34.00 -10.75
N THR A 60 -93.63 34.46 -10.93
CA THR A 60 -92.54 33.74 -11.58
C THR A 60 -91.37 33.49 -10.62
N SER A 61 -90.50 32.55 -10.96
CA SER A 61 -89.34 32.19 -10.14
C SER A 61 -88.15 31.78 -10.99
N THR A 62 -86.95 31.80 -10.39
CA THR A 62 -85.70 31.31 -10.99
C THR A 62 -85.01 30.35 -10.02
N ASN A 63 -84.56 29.20 -10.56
CA ASN A 63 -83.84 28.18 -9.80
C ASN A 63 -82.44 28.67 -9.40
N ALA A 64 -81.88 28.09 -8.33
CA ALA A 64 -80.51 28.34 -7.91
C ALA A 64 -79.64 27.08 -8.05
N THR A 65 -78.36 27.26 -8.37
CA THR A 65 -77.34 26.21 -8.36
C THR A 65 -76.08 26.72 -7.68
N SER A 66 -75.23 25.81 -7.20
CA SER A 66 -73.93 26.14 -6.62
C SER A 66 -72.96 24.97 -6.81
N THR A 67 -71.68 25.25 -7.02
CA THR A 67 -70.63 24.24 -7.16
C THR A 67 -69.58 24.43 -6.08
N GLY A 68 -69.11 23.34 -5.46
CA GLY A 68 -68.06 23.41 -4.45
C GLY A 68 -67.40 22.08 -4.11
N PRO A 69 -66.32 22.10 -3.31
CA PRO A 69 -65.59 20.89 -2.94
C PRO A 69 -66.38 20.02 -1.95
N GLN A 70 -66.17 18.70 -2.04
CA GLN A 70 -66.74 17.70 -1.12
C GLN A 70 -66.58 18.09 0.36
N GLY A 71 -67.64 17.92 1.15
CA GLY A 71 -67.63 18.11 2.61
C GLY A 71 -67.81 19.56 3.08
N VAL A 72 -67.91 20.52 2.16
CA VAL A 72 -68.10 21.95 2.50
C VAL A 72 -69.56 22.37 2.26
N PRO A 73 -70.23 23.03 3.21
CA PRO A 73 -71.59 23.54 3.00
C PRO A 73 -71.69 24.45 1.78
N GLN A 74 -72.75 24.28 0.99
CA GLN A 74 -73.04 25.09 -0.19
C GLN A 74 -74.33 25.88 0.02
N THR A 75 -74.39 27.09 -0.55
CA THR A 75 -75.57 27.96 -0.43
C THR A 75 -76.05 28.43 -1.80
N GLY A 76 -77.36 28.53 -1.97
CA GLY A 76 -77.98 29.17 -3.12
C GLY A 76 -79.31 29.83 -2.74
N THR A 77 -79.61 30.97 -3.37
CA THR A 77 -80.83 31.74 -3.10
C THR A 77 -81.71 31.74 -4.35
N PRO A 78 -82.76 30.90 -4.42
CA PRO A 78 -83.75 30.99 -5.48
C PRO A 78 -84.46 32.35 -5.44
N SER A 79 -84.76 32.93 -6.61
CA SER A 79 -85.42 34.23 -6.70
C SER A 79 -86.89 34.09 -7.12
N PHE A 80 -87.73 35.01 -6.64
CA PHE A 80 -89.16 35.02 -6.88
C PHE A 80 -89.61 36.43 -7.24
N GLN A 81 -90.49 36.56 -8.23
CA GLN A 81 -91.01 37.85 -8.69
C GLN A 81 -92.53 37.80 -8.81
N GLY A 82 -93.22 38.84 -8.32
CA GLY A 82 -94.66 38.99 -8.50
C GLY A 82 -95.00 39.15 -9.98
N GLY A 83 -96.12 38.55 -10.42
CA GLY A 83 -96.56 38.64 -11.82
C GLY A 83 -97.02 40.05 -12.24
N ASP A 84 -97.32 40.93 -11.28
CA ASP A 84 -97.65 42.34 -11.44
C ASP A 84 -97.11 43.12 -10.22
N PRO A 85 -96.52 44.32 -10.38
CA PRO A 85 -96.04 45.15 -9.27
C PRO A 85 -97.09 45.45 -8.18
N LEU A 86 -98.38 45.42 -8.51
CA LEU A 86 -99.49 45.63 -7.57
C LEU A 86 -99.81 44.39 -6.71
N VAL A 87 -99.31 43.21 -7.11
CA VAL A 87 -99.42 41.94 -6.35
C VAL A 87 -98.02 41.33 -6.17
N PRO A 88 -97.18 41.93 -5.30
CA PRO A 88 -95.85 41.42 -5.03
C PRO A 88 -95.88 40.09 -4.23
N ILE A 89 -94.72 39.45 -4.14
CA ILE A 89 -94.48 38.34 -3.20
C ILE A 89 -94.82 38.81 -1.78
N ASP A 90 -95.48 37.97 -1.00
CA ASP A 90 -95.81 38.27 0.39
C ASP A 90 -94.60 37.99 1.29
N GLU A 91 -93.80 39.03 1.53
CA GLU A 91 -92.62 38.96 2.40
C GLU A 91 -92.97 38.73 3.89
N THR A 92 -94.25 38.78 4.27
CA THR A 92 -94.67 38.39 5.64
C THR A 92 -94.80 36.88 5.83
N VAL A 93 -94.82 36.12 4.72
CA VAL A 93 -94.82 34.66 4.71
C VAL A 93 -93.41 34.17 4.40
N GLU A 94 -92.77 33.57 5.40
CA GLU A 94 -91.44 33.00 5.25
C GLU A 94 -91.40 31.86 4.22
N PRO A 95 -90.28 31.70 3.50
CA PRO A 95 -90.13 30.61 2.54
C PRO A 95 -90.04 29.28 3.29
N THR A 96 -90.61 28.24 2.69
CA THR A 96 -90.55 26.87 3.21
C THR A 96 -90.18 25.90 2.09
N PHE A 97 -89.74 24.70 2.45
CA PHE A 97 -89.68 23.61 1.47
C PHE A 97 -91.11 23.17 1.07
N ALA A 98 -91.22 22.38 0.00
CA ALA A 98 -92.52 21.93 -0.52
C ALA A 98 -93.43 21.22 0.51
N ASP A 99 -92.86 20.63 1.57
CA ASP A 99 -93.57 19.99 2.68
C ASP A 99 -93.91 20.94 3.84
N GLY A 100 -93.57 22.23 3.74
CA GLY A 100 -93.78 23.24 4.77
C GLY A 100 -92.68 23.31 5.84
N SER A 101 -91.65 22.47 5.75
CA SER A 101 -90.50 22.49 6.69
C SER A 101 -89.49 23.60 6.36
N LYS A 102 -88.62 23.91 7.32
CA LYS A 102 -87.44 24.78 7.13
C LYS A 102 -86.11 24.01 7.12
N GLU A 103 -86.18 22.71 7.36
CA GLU A 103 -85.04 21.80 7.39
C GLU A 103 -85.45 20.47 6.78
N LYS A 104 -84.62 19.95 5.88
CA LYS A 104 -84.86 18.69 5.19
C LYS A 104 -83.56 17.89 5.11
N SER A 105 -83.53 16.75 5.80
CA SER A 105 -82.40 15.82 5.73
C SER A 105 -82.63 14.75 4.67
N ILE A 106 -81.60 14.45 3.87
CA ILE A 106 -81.61 13.42 2.85
C ILE A 106 -80.62 12.32 3.28
N PRO A 107 -81.11 11.13 3.67
CA PRO A 107 -80.27 10.08 4.22
C PRO A 107 -79.09 9.72 3.30
N GLY A 108 -77.87 9.78 3.84
CA GLY A 108 -76.64 9.45 3.13
C GLY A 108 -76.14 10.53 2.17
N GLN A 109 -76.77 11.71 2.14
CA GLN A 109 -76.35 12.83 1.31
C GLN A 109 -76.02 14.08 2.15
N GLY A 110 -76.91 14.49 3.05
CA GLY A 110 -76.73 15.70 3.86
C GLY A 110 -78.04 16.38 4.24
N THR A 111 -77.95 17.60 4.74
CA THR A 111 -79.11 18.35 5.27
C THR A 111 -79.25 19.72 4.62
N TYR A 112 -80.46 20.03 4.14
CA TYR A 112 -80.86 21.33 3.64
C TYR A 112 -81.51 22.16 4.75
N THR A 113 -81.17 23.44 4.84
CA THR A 113 -81.81 24.43 5.71
C THR A 113 -82.16 25.67 4.90
N ILE A 114 -83.25 26.36 5.24
CA ILE A 114 -83.65 27.62 4.58
C ILE A 114 -83.71 28.77 5.59
N ALA A 115 -83.07 29.89 5.23
CA ALA A 115 -83.09 31.13 5.99
C ALA A 115 -84.29 32.02 5.60
N PRO A 116 -84.70 32.99 6.45
CA PRO A 116 -85.84 33.87 6.19
C PRO A 116 -85.74 34.69 4.89
N ASP A 117 -84.51 35.00 4.45
CA ASP A 117 -84.22 35.68 3.18
C ASP A 117 -84.38 34.78 1.94
N GLY A 118 -84.62 33.49 2.13
CA GLY A 118 -84.76 32.50 1.07
C GLY A 118 -83.46 31.80 0.68
N THR A 119 -82.33 32.08 1.34
CA THR A 119 -81.10 31.34 1.11
C THR A 119 -81.23 29.90 1.63
N VAL A 120 -80.98 28.95 0.73
CA VAL A 120 -80.94 27.53 1.06
C VAL A 120 -79.48 27.11 1.25
N THR A 121 -79.17 26.48 2.38
CA THR A 121 -77.84 25.90 2.66
C THR A 121 -77.94 24.39 2.65
N PHE A 122 -77.14 23.72 1.83
CA PHE A 122 -76.93 22.27 1.90
C PHE A 122 -75.62 21.97 2.63
N THR A 123 -75.72 21.25 3.75
CA THR A 123 -74.58 20.72 4.49
C THR A 123 -74.43 19.24 4.12
N PRO A 124 -73.45 18.86 3.26
CA PRO A 124 -73.26 17.47 2.87
C PRO A 124 -72.79 16.62 4.06
N ASP A 125 -73.15 15.34 4.06
CA ASP A 125 -72.48 14.34 4.89
C ASP A 125 -71.00 14.27 4.46
N LYS A 126 -70.06 14.12 5.41
CA LYS A 126 -68.61 14.21 5.14
C LYS A 126 -68.13 13.30 3.99
N GLN A 127 -68.73 12.13 3.84
CA GLN A 127 -68.37 11.15 2.83
C GLN A 127 -69.23 11.20 1.56
N PHE A 128 -70.20 12.12 1.48
CA PHE A 128 -71.06 12.24 0.32
C PHE A 128 -70.29 12.76 -0.90
N VAL A 129 -70.43 12.07 -2.03
CA VAL A 129 -69.79 12.41 -3.31
C VAL A 129 -70.85 12.31 -4.41
N GLY A 130 -71.02 13.38 -5.19
CA GLY A 130 -71.98 13.45 -6.28
C GLY A 130 -73.00 14.60 -6.13
N ASN A 131 -74.09 14.51 -6.89
CA ASN A 131 -75.13 15.54 -6.94
C ASN A 131 -76.27 15.12 -5.99
N PRO A 132 -76.52 15.86 -4.89
CA PRO A 132 -77.60 15.53 -3.96
C PRO A 132 -78.96 15.81 -4.61
N ASP A 133 -79.99 15.17 -4.07
CA ASP A 133 -81.37 15.33 -4.54
C ASP A 133 -81.81 16.79 -4.33
N PRO A 134 -82.27 17.49 -5.38
CA PRO A 134 -82.61 18.91 -5.29
C PRO A 134 -83.84 19.14 -4.41
N VAL A 135 -83.86 20.30 -3.74
CA VAL A 135 -85.00 20.71 -2.91
C VAL A 135 -85.81 21.81 -3.57
N THR A 136 -87.13 21.76 -3.39
CA THR A 136 -88.07 22.77 -3.89
C THR A 136 -88.43 23.74 -2.78
N VAL A 137 -88.18 25.03 -3.01
CA VAL A 137 -88.58 26.15 -2.16
C VAL A 137 -89.90 26.72 -2.65
N LYS A 138 -90.80 27.04 -1.72
CA LYS A 138 -92.15 27.55 -1.97
C LYS A 138 -92.33 28.94 -1.34
N ARG A 139 -92.97 29.84 -2.09
CA ARG A 139 -93.41 31.19 -1.69
C ARG A 139 -94.85 31.44 -2.16
N VAL A 140 -95.48 32.49 -1.64
CA VAL A 140 -96.81 32.97 -2.07
C VAL A 140 -96.79 34.47 -2.38
N ASP A 141 -97.64 34.91 -3.30
CA ASP A 141 -97.94 36.34 -3.49
C ASP A 141 -98.97 36.85 -2.47
N LYS A 142 -99.22 38.17 -2.43
CA LYS A 142 -100.24 38.77 -1.53
C LYS A 142 -101.69 38.28 -1.77
N ASN A 143 -101.95 37.59 -2.88
CA ASN A 143 -103.23 36.94 -3.17
C ASN A 143 -103.27 35.47 -2.72
N GLY A 144 -102.15 34.92 -2.24
CA GLY A 144 -102.00 33.53 -1.82
C GLY A 144 -101.68 32.57 -2.96
N THR A 145 -101.30 33.07 -4.15
CA THR A 145 -100.89 32.21 -5.28
C THR A 145 -99.49 31.67 -5.02
N GLU A 146 -99.36 30.34 -5.04
CA GLU A 146 -98.08 29.66 -4.80
C GLU A 146 -97.14 29.72 -6.00
N VAL A 147 -95.85 29.90 -5.74
CA VAL A 147 -94.76 29.77 -6.70
C VAL A 147 -93.62 28.95 -6.09
N THR A 148 -92.99 28.11 -6.90
CA THR A 148 -91.91 27.23 -6.48
C THR A 148 -90.65 27.41 -7.31
N ALA A 149 -89.48 27.17 -6.72
CA ALA A 149 -88.18 27.10 -7.40
C ALA A 149 -87.33 25.98 -6.80
N THR A 150 -86.38 25.46 -7.56
CA THR A 150 -85.47 24.41 -7.06
C THR A 150 -84.09 24.95 -6.74
N TYR A 151 -83.44 24.35 -5.74
CA TYR A 151 -82.01 24.52 -5.47
C TYR A 151 -81.28 23.18 -5.68
N SER A 152 -80.26 23.19 -6.56
CA SER A 152 -79.46 22.02 -6.93
C SER A 152 -77.96 22.30 -6.78
N PRO A 153 -77.31 21.88 -5.69
CA PRO A 153 -75.86 21.97 -5.54
C PRO A 153 -75.13 20.82 -6.27
N GLU A 154 -73.85 21.01 -6.61
CA GLU A 154 -72.95 20.01 -7.22
C GLU A 154 -71.59 19.98 -6.50
N PHE A 155 -71.05 18.78 -6.28
CA PHE A 155 -69.82 18.57 -5.50
C PHE A 155 -68.71 17.93 -6.32
N THR A 156 -67.51 18.52 -6.25
CA THR A 156 -66.28 17.91 -6.79
C THR A 156 -65.61 17.02 -5.75
N LYS A 157 -65.26 15.79 -6.14
CA LYS A 157 -64.55 14.85 -5.27
C LYS A 157 -63.16 15.40 -4.92
N VAL A 158 -62.84 15.42 -3.63
CA VAL A 158 -61.49 15.79 -3.14
C VAL A 158 -60.72 14.50 -2.88
N THR A 159 -59.51 14.36 -3.44
CA THR A 159 -58.66 13.19 -3.23
C THR A 159 -57.27 13.65 -2.77
N PRO A 160 -56.85 13.34 -1.52
CA PRO A 160 -55.49 13.64 -1.08
C PRO A 160 -54.45 12.81 -1.84
N THR A 161 -53.26 13.37 -2.03
CA THR A 161 -52.11 12.68 -2.67
C THR A 161 -50.94 12.61 -1.71
N GLY A 162 -49.96 11.75 -1.99
CA GLY A 162 -48.74 11.67 -1.21
C GLY A 162 -47.61 10.99 -1.96
N SER A 163 -46.40 11.18 -1.47
CA SER A 163 -45.16 10.57 -1.98
C SER A 163 -44.28 10.13 -0.81
N GLY A 164 -43.52 9.06 -0.98
CA GLY A 164 -42.56 8.58 0.01
C GLY A 164 -41.19 8.35 -0.60
N ASP A 165 -40.15 8.58 0.20
CA ASP A 165 -38.76 8.40 -0.19
C ASP A 165 -38.30 6.93 -0.05
N LYS A 166 -37.21 6.60 -0.76
CA LYS A 166 -36.38 5.43 -0.48
C LYS A 166 -35.05 5.91 0.09
N THR A 167 -34.69 5.48 1.31
CA THR A 167 -33.42 5.89 1.94
C THR A 167 -32.36 4.80 1.80
N GLU A 168 -31.10 5.21 1.76
CA GLU A 168 -29.96 4.31 1.76
C GLU A 168 -28.94 4.77 2.83
N GLY A 169 -28.48 3.83 3.65
CA GLY A 169 -27.54 4.10 4.73
C GLY A 169 -26.67 2.90 5.08
N LEU A 170 -25.62 3.12 5.87
CA LEU A 170 -24.69 2.06 6.29
C LEU A 170 -25.29 1.20 7.42
N GLN A 171 -24.80 -0.03 7.53
CA GLN A 171 -25.15 -0.96 8.60
C GLN A 171 -24.98 -0.33 10.00
N GLY A 172 -26.02 -0.45 10.82
CA GLY A 172 -26.05 0.09 12.19
C GLY A 172 -26.26 1.60 12.32
N GLN A 173 -26.40 2.34 11.21
CA GLN A 173 -26.67 3.78 11.22
C GLN A 173 -28.17 4.06 11.14
N VAL A 174 -28.63 5.03 11.94
CA VAL A 174 -29.99 5.55 11.86
C VAL A 174 -30.17 6.27 10.52
N GLN A 175 -31.25 5.95 9.81
CA GLN A 175 -31.62 6.58 8.55
C GLN A 175 -32.82 7.50 8.78
N GLU A 176 -32.82 8.64 8.10
CA GLU A 176 -33.94 9.58 8.13
C GLU A 176 -34.43 9.82 6.69
N GLY A 177 -35.71 9.59 6.47
CA GLY A 177 -36.39 9.89 5.21
C GLY A 177 -37.64 10.72 5.45
N LYS A 178 -38.36 11.07 4.39
CA LYS A 178 -39.60 11.81 4.49
C LYS A 178 -40.71 11.17 3.66
N VAL A 179 -41.91 11.20 4.21
CA VAL A 179 -43.15 11.02 3.49
C VAL A 179 -43.90 12.35 3.47
N THR A 180 -44.43 12.73 2.32
CA THR A 180 -45.16 13.99 2.14
C THR A 180 -46.60 13.69 1.76
N PHE A 181 -47.53 14.37 2.41
CA PHE A 181 -48.96 14.25 2.16
C PHE A 181 -49.51 15.62 1.77
N THR A 182 -50.23 15.70 0.65
CA THR A 182 -50.81 16.92 0.12
C THR A 182 -52.33 16.80 0.16
N PRO A 183 -53.04 17.71 0.87
CA PRO A 183 -54.50 17.75 0.84
C PRO A 183 -55.01 17.90 -0.60
N GLY A 184 -56.13 17.25 -0.93
CA GLY A 184 -56.71 17.39 -2.27
C GLY A 184 -57.32 18.79 -2.52
N HIS A 185 -57.62 19.54 -1.46
CA HIS A 185 -58.15 20.90 -1.49
C HIS A 185 -57.96 21.58 -0.12
N ASP A 186 -57.67 22.88 -0.08
CA ASP A 186 -57.37 23.62 1.17
C ASP A 186 -58.52 23.59 2.20
N SER A 187 -59.77 23.56 1.74
CA SER A 187 -60.96 23.44 2.59
C SER A 187 -61.16 22.07 3.24
N VAL A 188 -60.40 21.04 2.81
CA VAL A 188 -60.43 19.69 3.39
C VAL A 188 -58.99 19.31 3.79
N PRO A 189 -58.39 20.00 4.77
CA PRO A 189 -57.01 19.74 5.16
C PRO A 189 -56.90 18.42 5.92
N PHE A 190 -55.66 17.94 6.10
CA PHE A 190 -55.40 16.96 7.15
C PHE A 190 -55.67 17.62 8.52
N PRO A 191 -56.29 16.91 9.48
CA PRO A 191 -56.52 17.46 10.82
C PRO A 191 -55.20 17.95 11.43
N ALA A 192 -55.23 19.11 12.09
CA ALA A 192 -54.11 19.59 12.89
C ALA A 192 -53.74 18.50 13.90
N ASP A 193 -52.44 18.22 14.03
CA ASP A 193 -51.87 17.16 14.88
C ASP A 193 -52.13 15.71 14.41
N SER A 194 -52.68 15.48 13.22
CA SER A 194 -52.75 14.12 12.66
C SER A 194 -51.36 13.63 12.23
N THR A 195 -50.89 12.53 12.81
CA THR A 195 -49.65 11.85 12.38
C THR A 195 -49.98 10.73 11.38
N PRO A 196 -49.17 10.52 10.32
CA PRO A 196 -49.26 9.32 9.50
C PRO A 196 -49.09 8.06 10.35
N LEU A 197 -49.83 7.00 10.05
CA LEU A 197 -49.77 5.73 10.78
C LEU A 197 -49.28 4.62 9.86
N PHE A 198 -48.48 3.70 10.38
CA PHE A 198 -48.17 2.46 9.67
C PHE A 198 -49.41 1.56 9.57
N ASP A 199 -49.33 0.51 8.75
CA ASP A 199 -50.37 -0.54 8.62
C ASP A 199 -50.81 -1.20 9.95
N ASN A 200 -50.01 -1.10 11.01
CA ASN A 200 -50.35 -1.54 12.36
C ASN A 200 -51.19 -0.53 13.16
N GLY A 201 -51.54 0.63 12.57
CA GLY A 201 -52.33 1.69 13.19
C GLY A 201 -51.57 2.57 14.19
N THR A 202 -50.24 2.52 14.22
CA THR A 202 -49.41 3.29 15.15
C THR A 202 -48.31 4.08 14.43
N THR A 203 -47.64 4.99 15.14
CA THR A 203 -46.51 5.79 14.63
C THR A 203 -45.16 5.07 14.71
N VAL A 204 -45.15 3.82 15.21
CA VAL A 204 -43.94 3.02 15.40
C VAL A 204 -44.18 1.60 14.87
N LYS A 205 -43.26 1.10 14.04
CA LYS A 205 -43.30 -0.28 13.53
C LYS A 205 -41.96 -0.96 13.72
N GLU A 206 -41.95 -2.05 14.46
CA GLU A 206 -40.78 -2.93 14.60
C GLU A 206 -40.91 -4.10 13.64
N VAL A 207 -39.87 -4.34 12.85
CA VAL A 207 -39.79 -5.45 11.92
C VAL A 207 -38.69 -6.40 12.45
N PRO A 208 -39.04 -7.65 12.82
CA PRO A 208 -38.07 -8.58 13.41
C PRO A 208 -36.83 -8.81 12.53
N ASN A 209 -35.65 -8.74 13.12
CA ASN A 209 -34.34 -8.87 12.46
C ASN A 209 -34.03 -7.77 11.41
N VAL A 210 -34.81 -6.70 11.38
CA VAL A 210 -34.67 -5.59 10.44
C VAL A 210 -34.43 -4.29 11.19
N GLY A 211 -35.29 -3.94 12.15
CA GLY A 211 -35.16 -2.76 12.98
C GLY A 211 -36.49 -2.05 13.27
N LYS A 212 -36.38 -0.83 13.80
CA LYS A 212 -37.50 0.00 14.26
C LYS A 212 -37.71 1.20 13.34
N PHE A 213 -38.94 1.43 12.91
CA PHE A 213 -39.37 2.59 12.14
C PHE A 213 -40.26 3.48 13.00
N GLU A 214 -40.04 4.79 12.94
CA GLU A 214 -40.84 5.81 13.64
C GLU A 214 -41.21 6.91 12.65
N VAL A 215 -42.43 7.45 12.74
CA VAL A 215 -42.87 8.59 11.91
C VAL A 215 -43.43 9.71 12.78
N ASP A 216 -43.06 10.96 12.48
CA ASP A 216 -43.56 12.16 13.15
C ASP A 216 -44.69 12.87 12.37
N ALA A 217 -45.25 13.94 12.94
CA ALA A 217 -46.40 14.65 12.38
C ALA A 217 -46.09 15.36 11.05
N GLU A 218 -44.83 15.74 10.86
CA GLU A 218 -44.27 16.33 9.65
C GLU A 218 -43.99 15.30 8.55
N GLY A 219 -44.13 14.01 8.86
CA GLY A 219 -43.88 12.89 7.96
C GLY A 219 -42.42 12.49 7.86
N LYS A 220 -41.55 12.91 8.79
CA LYS A 220 -40.19 12.38 8.88
C LYS A 220 -40.26 10.93 9.35
N VAL A 221 -39.63 10.02 8.61
CA VAL A 221 -39.50 8.62 8.97
C VAL A 221 -38.08 8.37 9.46
N THR A 222 -37.93 7.88 10.69
CA THR A 222 -36.65 7.48 11.27
C THR A 222 -36.59 5.96 11.31
N PHE A 223 -35.63 5.37 10.60
CA PHE A 223 -35.35 3.94 10.64
C PHE A 223 -34.08 3.68 11.45
N THR A 224 -34.22 2.95 12.55
CA THR A 224 -33.11 2.43 13.36
C THR A 224 -32.93 0.95 13.04
N PRO A 225 -31.95 0.58 12.18
CA PRO A 225 -31.73 -0.81 11.82
C PRO A 225 -31.23 -1.63 13.00
N ASP A 226 -31.60 -2.90 13.04
CA ASP A 226 -30.91 -3.88 13.87
C ASP A 226 -29.44 -3.96 13.41
N LYS A 227 -28.50 -4.09 14.36
CA LYS A 227 -27.04 -4.01 14.06
C LYS A 227 -26.56 -4.99 12.99
N GLN A 228 -27.24 -6.13 12.84
CA GLN A 228 -26.89 -7.19 11.90
C GLN A 228 -27.69 -7.13 10.59
N PHE A 229 -28.69 -6.26 10.49
CA PHE A 229 -29.52 -6.17 9.29
C PHE A 229 -28.74 -5.55 8.13
N LYS A 230 -28.87 -6.17 6.94
CA LYS A 230 -28.29 -5.71 5.67
C LYS A 230 -29.24 -6.04 4.53
N GLY A 231 -29.24 -5.20 3.50
CA GLY A 231 -30.13 -5.32 2.35
C GLY A 231 -31.34 -4.38 2.42
N GLU A 232 -32.33 -4.66 1.57
CA GLU A 232 -33.55 -3.85 1.48
C GLU A 232 -34.56 -4.24 2.55
N THR A 233 -35.16 -3.25 3.21
CA THR A 233 -36.29 -3.49 4.12
C THR A 233 -37.53 -3.87 3.31
N PRO A 234 -38.54 -4.50 3.95
CA PRO A 234 -39.88 -4.57 3.36
C PRO A 234 -40.39 -3.17 3.04
N GLU A 235 -41.21 -3.09 1.99
CA GLU A 235 -41.91 -1.85 1.65
C GLU A 235 -43.00 -1.60 2.71
N LEU A 236 -42.92 -0.47 3.41
CA LEU A 236 -43.84 -0.10 4.49
C LEU A 236 -44.89 0.87 3.96
N GLU A 237 -46.16 0.62 4.28
CA GLU A 237 -47.27 1.51 3.96
C GLU A 237 -47.57 2.45 5.13
N LEU A 238 -47.66 3.74 4.86
CA LEU A 238 -48.11 4.77 5.79
C LEU A 238 -49.40 5.39 5.28
N THR A 239 -50.42 5.48 6.14
CA THR A 239 -51.72 6.04 5.83
C THR A 239 -51.98 7.31 6.63
N ARG A 240 -52.53 8.34 5.98
CA ARG A 240 -53.06 9.56 6.61
C ARG A 240 -54.46 9.85 6.10
N VAL A 241 -55.35 10.33 6.96
CA VAL A 241 -56.76 10.64 6.62
C VAL A 241 -57.01 12.14 6.65
N ASP A 242 -57.69 12.67 5.63
CA ASP A 242 -58.12 14.07 5.60
C ASP A 242 -59.32 14.35 6.54
N ALA A 243 -59.75 15.60 6.63
CA ALA A 243 -60.90 16.01 7.47
C ALA A 243 -62.23 15.33 7.10
N ASN A 244 -62.36 14.78 5.89
CA ASN A 244 -63.52 14.03 5.43
C ASN A 244 -63.39 12.51 5.71
N GLY A 245 -62.23 12.05 6.20
CA GLY A 245 -61.94 10.65 6.46
C GLY A 245 -61.47 9.88 5.23
N THR A 246 -61.03 10.57 4.17
CA THR A 246 -60.47 9.94 2.96
C THR A 246 -59.01 9.56 3.24
N PRO A 247 -58.63 8.26 3.18
CA PRO A 247 -57.25 7.85 3.39
C PRO A 247 -56.40 8.08 2.13
N VAL A 248 -55.15 8.45 2.33
CA VAL A 248 -54.07 8.35 1.35
C VAL A 248 -52.97 7.45 1.93
N THR A 249 -52.50 6.51 1.12
CA THR A 249 -51.41 5.60 1.49
C THR A 249 -50.18 5.88 0.65
N VAL A 250 -49.03 6.00 1.31
CA VAL A 250 -47.71 6.16 0.69
C VAL A 250 -46.80 5.02 1.11
N LYS A 251 -45.80 4.73 0.30
CA LYS A 251 -44.85 3.65 0.55
C LYS A 251 -43.48 4.21 0.92
N TYR A 252 -42.82 3.57 1.87
CA TYR A 252 -41.46 3.90 2.32
C TYR A 252 -40.61 2.64 2.38
N GLN A 253 -39.36 2.73 1.94
CA GLN A 253 -38.40 1.63 1.98
C GLN A 253 -37.01 2.17 2.36
N ALA A 254 -36.25 1.40 3.13
CA ALA A 254 -34.86 1.69 3.45
C ALA A 254 -33.93 0.60 2.91
N VAL A 255 -32.70 0.96 2.58
CA VAL A 255 -31.64 0.05 2.16
C VAL A 255 -30.45 0.18 3.10
N VAL A 256 -29.97 -0.94 3.62
CA VAL A 256 -28.81 -0.99 4.50
C VAL A 256 -27.62 -1.62 3.78
N LYS A 257 -26.59 -0.81 3.50
CA LYS A 257 -25.32 -1.24 2.90
C LYS A 257 -24.44 -1.92 3.95
N GLU A 258 -23.98 -3.12 3.63
CA GLU A 258 -23.04 -3.89 4.45
C GLU A 258 -21.69 -3.17 4.57
N VAL A 259 -21.11 -3.18 5.78
CA VAL A 259 -19.74 -2.69 6.03
C VAL A 259 -18.89 -3.87 6.46
N THR A 260 -17.87 -4.19 5.67
CA THR A 260 -16.99 -5.33 5.93
C THR A 260 -15.61 -4.82 6.34
N PRO A 261 -15.17 -5.04 7.59
CA PRO A 261 -13.78 -4.78 7.98
C PRO A 261 -12.81 -5.70 7.24
N THR A 262 -11.59 -5.22 7.02
CA THR A 262 -10.51 -5.96 6.35
C THR A 262 -9.33 -6.16 7.30
N SER A 263 -8.42 -7.07 6.97
CA SER A 263 -7.23 -7.32 7.78
C SER A 263 -6.04 -7.71 6.92
N THR A 264 -4.84 -7.55 7.50
CA THR A 264 -3.61 -8.08 6.94
C THR A 264 -2.97 -9.09 7.88
N ASP A 265 -2.50 -10.19 7.29
CA ASP A 265 -1.79 -11.24 8.00
C ASP A 265 -0.40 -10.78 8.43
N ALA A 266 0.13 -11.41 9.47
CA ALA A 266 1.47 -11.17 9.95
C ALA A 266 2.37 -12.39 9.76
N THR A 267 3.64 -12.15 9.52
CA THR A 267 4.68 -13.18 9.54
C THR A 267 5.85 -12.70 10.39
N SER A 268 6.65 -13.63 10.88
CA SER A 268 7.91 -13.32 11.54
C SER A 268 8.94 -14.39 11.25
N ASN A 269 10.22 -14.04 11.31
CA ASN A 269 11.32 -14.98 11.23
C ASN A 269 12.16 -14.84 12.50
N GLY A 270 12.45 -15.96 13.16
CA GLY A 270 13.23 -16.00 14.39
C GLY A 270 14.06 -17.27 14.49
N ILE A 271 15.04 -17.26 15.37
CA ILE A 271 15.90 -18.42 15.62
C ILE A 271 15.26 -19.38 16.63
N GLN A 272 15.67 -20.65 16.58
CA GLN A 272 15.22 -21.72 17.47
C GLN A 272 15.30 -21.34 18.96
N GLY A 273 14.18 -21.56 19.68
CA GLY A 273 14.07 -21.35 21.13
C GLY A 273 13.89 -19.89 21.58
N GLN A 274 13.84 -18.92 20.66
CA GLN A 274 13.63 -17.51 20.99
C GLN A 274 12.20 -17.05 20.66
N PRO A 275 11.54 -16.25 21.54
CA PRO A 275 10.26 -15.64 21.22
C PRO A 275 10.36 -14.70 20.03
N GLN A 276 9.37 -14.76 19.15
CA GLN A 276 9.21 -13.84 18.03
C GLN A 276 7.82 -13.22 18.06
N LYS A 277 7.66 -12.08 17.39
CA LYS A 277 6.46 -11.23 17.47
C LYS A 277 5.99 -10.87 16.06
N GLY A 278 4.69 -10.98 15.81
CA GLY A 278 4.04 -10.47 14.61
C GLY A 278 2.77 -9.72 14.98
N THR A 279 2.44 -8.64 14.28
CA THR A 279 1.25 -7.83 14.57
C THR A 279 0.34 -7.82 13.35
N PRO A 280 -0.72 -8.65 13.32
CA PRO A 280 -1.75 -8.54 12.30
C PRO A 280 -2.46 -7.18 12.42
N THR A 281 -2.84 -6.57 11.30
CA THR A 281 -3.57 -5.29 11.32
C THR A 281 -5.02 -5.48 10.90
N PHE A 282 -5.91 -4.69 11.48
CA PHE A 282 -7.34 -4.72 11.22
C PHE A 282 -7.77 -3.31 10.83
N THR A 283 -8.37 -3.19 9.65
CA THR A 283 -8.82 -1.92 9.09
C THR A 283 -10.33 -1.91 9.07
N GLU A 284 -10.92 -0.88 9.66
CA GLU A 284 -12.36 -0.63 9.58
C GLU A 284 -12.81 -0.53 8.12
N GLY A 285 -13.94 -1.14 7.77
CA GLY A 285 -14.49 -1.04 6.42
C GLY A 285 -15.00 0.37 6.11
N ASN A 286 -15.38 1.12 7.14
CA ASN A 286 -15.79 2.52 7.09
C ASN A 286 -15.54 3.19 8.46
N PRO A 287 -15.02 4.44 8.52
CA PRO A 287 -14.77 5.14 9.79
C PRO A 287 -15.98 5.34 10.70
N LEU A 288 -17.20 5.29 10.15
CA LEU A 288 -18.44 5.37 10.94
C LEU A 288 -18.80 4.05 11.63
N VAL A 289 -18.14 2.95 11.29
CA VAL A 289 -18.27 1.62 11.91
C VAL A 289 -16.86 1.11 12.28
N PRO A 290 -16.23 1.67 13.33
CA PRO A 290 -14.86 1.33 13.67
C PRO A 290 -14.74 -0.07 14.26
N ILE A 291 -13.51 -0.58 14.29
CA ILE A 291 -13.16 -1.80 15.03
C ILE A 291 -13.55 -1.62 16.51
N ASP A 292 -14.13 -2.65 17.12
CA ASP A 292 -14.53 -2.59 18.53
C ASP A 292 -13.34 -2.90 19.44
N ASP A 293 -12.53 -1.89 19.74
CA ASP A 293 -11.38 -2.02 20.64
C ASP A 293 -11.76 -2.32 22.10
N THR A 294 -13.05 -2.26 22.46
CA THR A 294 -13.50 -2.71 23.79
C THR A 294 -13.58 -4.22 23.92
N LYS A 295 -13.61 -4.93 22.78
CA LYS A 295 -13.54 -6.40 22.73
C LYS A 295 -12.12 -6.83 22.34
N PRO A 296 -11.46 -7.66 23.18
CA PRO A 296 -10.10 -8.08 22.90
C PRO A 296 -10.04 -8.98 21.67
N MET A 297 -8.92 -8.91 20.95
CA MET A 297 -8.55 -9.90 19.96
C MET A 297 -8.43 -11.27 20.63
N THR A 298 -8.96 -12.31 19.98
CA THR A 298 -8.90 -13.70 20.48
C THR A 298 -8.50 -14.65 19.37
N PHE A 299 -8.00 -15.83 19.72
CA PHE A 299 -7.92 -16.95 18.78
C PHE A 299 -9.32 -17.50 18.46
N GLU A 300 -9.44 -18.43 17.51
CA GLU A 300 -10.73 -19.01 17.11
C GLU A 300 -11.52 -19.60 18.29
N ASP A 301 -10.83 -20.20 19.26
CA ASP A 301 -11.37 -20.77 20.49
C ASP A 301 -11.76 -19.74 21.57
N GLY A 302 -11.54 -18.45 21.32
CA GLY A 302 -11.86 -17.35 22.23
C GLY A 302 -10.79 -17.09 23.30
N GLN A 303 -9.66 -17.81 23.31
CA GLN A 303 -8.58 -17.57 24.27
C GLN A 303 -7.56 -16.55 23.75
N SER A 304 -6.77 -15.98 24.66
CA SER A 304 -5.63 -15.11 24.35
C SER A 304 -4.31 -15.88 24.20
N THR A 305 -4.33 -17.19 24.43
CA THR A 305 -3.16 -18.07 24.32
C THR A 305 -3.52 -19.34 23.58
N LYS A 306 -2.67 -19.79 22.66
CA LYS A 306 -2.84 -21.05 21.91
C LYS A 306 -1.54 -21.84 21.98
N THR A 307 -1.58 -23.06 22.51
CA THR A 307 -0.43 -23.96 22.53
C THR A 307 -0.54 -24.97 21.41
N VAL A 308 0.50 -25.09 20.59
CA VAL A 308 0.61 -26.12 19.55
C VAL A 308 1.66 -27.14 20.01
N PRO A 309 1.27 -28.35 20.42
CA PRO A 309 2.19 -29.34 20.97
C PRO A 309 3.36 -29.65 20.04
N GLY A 310 4.59 -29.58 20.55
CA GLY A 310 5.82 -29.85 19.79
C GLY A 310 6.26 -28.71 18.86
N VAL A 311 5.52 -27.60 18.84
CA VAL A 311 5.78 -26.43 18.00
C VAL A 311 6.08 -25.21 18.86
N GLY A 312 5.18 -24.85 19.77
CA GLY A 312 5.35 -23.69 20.65
C GLY A 312 4.03 -23.08 21.14
N VAL A 313 4.15 -21.93 21.81
CA VAL A 313 3.04 -21.20 22.43
C VAL A 313 2.85 -19.84 21.78
N TYR A 314 1.63 -19.54 21.35
CA TYR A 314 1.20 -18.24 20.84
C TYR A 314 0.46 -17.48 21.94
N THR A 315 0.78 -16.20 22.13
CA THR A 315 0.15 -15.32 23.11
C THR A 315 -0.22 -14.00 22.46
N ILE A 316 -1.48 -13.59 22.56
CA ILE A 316 -1.95 -12.27 22.14
C ILE A 316 -1.64 -11.27 23.25
N ASN A 317 -0.86 -10.25 22.93
CA ASN A 317 -0.48 -9.18 23.84
C ASN A 317 -1.54 -8.07 23.85
N SER A 318 -1.55 -7.24 24.90
CA SER A 318 -2.50 -6.13 25.05
C SER A 318 -2.38 -5.06 23.98
N ASP A 319 -1.22 -4.95 23.32
CA ASP A 319 -0.98 -4.04 22.19
C ASP A 319 -1.51 -4.57 20.84
N GLY A 320 -2.16 -5.74 20.83
CA GLY A 320 -2.71 -6.37 19.63
C GLY A 320 -1.72 -7.21 18.82
N SER A 321 -0.48 -7.31 19.26
CA SER A 321 0.50 -8.21 18.65
C SER A 321 0.38 -9.65 19.16
N ILE A 322 0.97 -10.58 18.43
CA ILE A 322 1.04 -11.99 18.80
C ILE A 322 2.51 -12.36 19.00
N THR A 323 2.84 -12.90 20.17
CA THR A 323 4.15 -13.49 20.47
C THR A 323 4.08 -14.99 20.29
N PHE A 324 4.92 -15.55 19.43
CA PHE A 324 5.15 -16.99 19.32
C PHE A 324 6.48 -17.36 19.99
N THR A 325 6.41 -18.22 21.01
CA THR A 325 7.58 -18.82 21.66
C THR A 325 7.68 -20.26 21.17
N PRO A 326 8.62 -20.57 20.25
CA PRO A 326 8.80 -21.93 19.78
C PRO A 326 9.34 -22.84 20.88
N ASP A 327 8.97 -24.11 20.85
CA ASP A 327 9.62 -25.14 21.65
C ASP A 327 11.10 -25.19 21.29
N LYS A 328 11.99 -25.43 22.28
CA LYS A 328 13.45 -25.38 22.09
C LYS A 328 14.00 -26.26 20.97
N LYS A 329 13.26 -27.29 20.54
CA LYS A 329 13.65 -28.23 19.47
C LYS A 329 12.96 -27.98 18.13
N TYR A 330 12.00 -27.05 18.10
CA TYR A 330 11.20 -26.80 16.91
C TYR A 330 11.98 -25.96 15.89
N VAL A 331 11.95 -26.40 14.63
CA VAL A 331 12.55 -25.73 13.47
C VAL A 331 11.58 -25.88 12.30
N GLY A 332 11.36 -24.83 11.54
CA GLY A 332 10.44 -24.79 10.41
C GLY A 332 9.34 -23.74 10.56
N THR A 333 8.37 -23.80 9.67
CA THR A 333 7.20 -22.92 9.62
C THR A 333 5.97 -23.76 10.01
N PRO A 334 5.29 -23.49 11.12
CA PRO A 334 4.10 -24.21 11.51
C PRO A 334 2.88 -23.70 10.74
N ASP A 335 1.79 -24.44 10.82
CA ASP A 335 0.51 -23.98 10.26
C ASP A 335 0.12 -22.62 10.88
N PRO A 336 -0.41 -21.67 10.06
CA PRO A 336 -0.80 -20.35 10.54
C PRO A 336 -1.85 -20.44 11.66
N VAL A 337 -1.75 -19.55 12.65
CA VAL A 337 -2.82 -19.38 13.65
C VAL A 337 -3.73 -18.22 13.27
N THR A 338 -5.04 -18.45 13.30
CA THR A 338 -6.05 -17.42 13.04
C THR A 338 -6.43 -16.69 14.31
N VAL A 339 -6.44 -15.35 14.25
CA VAL A 339 -7.03 -14.47 15.26
C VAL A 339 -8.26 -13.77 14.71
N LYS A 340 -9.21 -13.45 15.58
CA LYS A 340 -10.46 -12.76 15.23
C LYS A 340 -10.62 -11.46 16.03
N ARG A 341 -11.15 -10.45 15.35
CA ARG A 341 -11.73 -9.22 15.92
C ARG A 341 -13.13 -9.01 15.38
N VAL A 342 -13.86 -8.09 15.98
CA VAL A 342 -15.17 -7.63 15.50
C VAL A 342 -15.19 -6.11 15.40
N ASP A 343 -15.97 -5.58 14.48
CA ASP A 343 -16.35 -4.15 14.51
C ASP A 343 -17.42 -3.86 15.58
N LYS A 344 -17.80 -2.59 15.74
CA LYS A 344 -18.86 -2.20 16.69
C LYS A 344 -20.25 -2.73 16.35
N ASN A 345 -20.47 -3.22 15.13
CA ASN A 345 -21.68 -3.90 14.71
C ASN A 345 -21.63 -5.42 14.97
N GLY A 346 -20.46 -5.96 15.33
CA GLY A 346 -20.23 -7.37 15.61
C GLY A 346 -19.82 -8.19 14.38
N THR A 347 -19.51 -7.55 13.24
CA THR A 347 -19.03 -8.23 12.03
C THR A 347 -17.62 -8.78 12.29
N PRO A 348 -17.39 -10.09 12.19
CA PRO A 348 -16.09 -10.67 12.44
C PRO A 348 -15.11 -10.43 11.28
N VAL A 349 -13.85 -10.19 11.62
CA VAL A 349 -12.71 -10.15 10.70
C VAL A 349 -11.59 -11.01 11.27
N THR A 350 -10.93 -11.77 10.40
CA THR A 350 -9.90 -12.74 10.79
C THR A 350 -8.60 -12.46 10.07
N ALA A 351 -7.49 -12.53 10.80
CA ALA A 351 -6.14 -12.47 10.25
C ALA A 351 -5.34 -13.67 10.73
N THR A 352 -4.33 -14.08 9.97
CA THR A 352 -3.42 -15.16 10.35
C THR A 352 -2.07 -14.62 10.81
N TYR A 353 -1.39 -15.41 11.66
CA TYR A 353 0.00 -15.21 12.01
C TYR A 353 0.82 -16.48 11.77
N THR A 354 1.86 -16.34 10.95
CA THR A 354 2.72 -17.44 10.50
C THR A 354 4.19 -17.16 10.86
N PRO A 355 4.70 -17.71 11.98
CA PRO A 355 6.11 -17.59 12.34
C PRO A 355 6.98 -18.59 11.57
N THR A 356 8.24 -18.28 11.33
CA THR A 356 9.24 -19.24 10.81
C THR A 356 10.40 -19.32 11.79
N VAL A 357 10.86 -20.55 12.06
CA VAL A 357 11.95 -20.82 13.01
C VAL A 357 13.16 -21.41 12.28
N THR A 358 14.28 -20.71 12.31
CA THR A 358 15.54 -21.15 11.72
C THR A 358 16.39 -21.93 12.74
N LYS A 359 17.09 -22.95 12.24
CA LYS A 359 17.95 -23.81 13.06
C LYS A 359 19.21 -23.05 13.48
N VAL A 360 19.60 -23.18 14.75
CA VAL A 360 20.90 -22.75 15.25
C VAL A 360 21.81 -23.98 15.38
N THR A 361 23.03 -23.92 14.85
CA THR A 361 23.97 -25.05 14.91
C THR A 361 25.30 -24.59 15.54
N PRO A 362 25.66 -25.07 16.75
CA PRO A 362 26.96 -24.76 17.37
C PRO A 362 28.14 -25.38 16.60
N THR A 363 29.32 -24.76 16.71
CA THR A 363 30.57 -25.20 16.06
C THR A 363 31.66 -25.49 17.09
N GLY A 364 32.53 -26.46 16.76
CA GLY A 364 33.66 -26.87 17.60
C GLY A 364 34.97 -26.78 16.83
N THR A 365 36.04 -26.36 17.49
CA THR A 365 37.40 -26.28 16.94
C THR A 365 38.30 -27.27 17.66
N ASN A 366 38.98 -28.11 16.88
CA ASN A 366 39.89 -29.14 17.38
C ASN A 366 41.13 -28.51 18.02
N ALA A 367 41.76 -29.23 18.96
CA ALA A 367 43.02 -28.84 19.59
C ALA A 367 44.12 -29.88 19.33
N THR A 368 45.37 -29.43 19.24
CA THR A 368 46.54 -30.30 19.14
C THR A 368 47.66 -29.81 20.07
N SER A 369 48.60 -30.68 20.40
CA SER A 369 49.81 -30.34 21.16
C SER A 369 50.99 -31.21 20.74
N THR A 370 52.20 -30.71 20.95
CA THR A 370 53.44 -31.46 20.68
C THR A 370 54.38 -31.35 21.90
N GLY A 371 55.17 -32.39 22.17
CA GLY A 371 56.03 -32.42 23.36
C GLY A 371 56.88 -33.68 23.49
N PRO A 372 57.88 -33.68 24.40
CA PRO A 372 58.82 -34.77 24.54
C PRO A 372 58.20 -36.02 25.19
N GLN A 373 58.75 -37.19 24.84
CA GLN A 373 58.39 -38.49 25.40
C GLN A 373 58.32 -38.50 26.95
N GLY A 374 57.23 -39.05 27.49
CA GLY A 374 57.05 -39.29 28.92
C GLY A 374 56.48 -38.11 29.74
N VAL A 375 56.14 -36.99 29.10
CA VAL A 375 55.58 -35.79 29.78
C VAL A 375 54.10 -35.64 29.46
N PRO A 376 53.20 -35.38 30.43
CA PRO A 376 51.79 -35.10 30.12
C PRO A 376 51.63 -33.90 29.19
N GLN A 377 50.69 -33.96 28.26
CA GLN A 377 50.33 -32.86 27.38
C GLN A 377 48.87 -32.44 27.57
N THR A 378 48.57 -31.18 27.30
CA THR A 378 47.22 -30.62 27.44
C THR A 378 46.80 -29.87 26.18
N GLY A 379 45.51 -29.92 25.87
CA GLY A 379 44.88 -29.06 24.85
C GLY A 379 43.42 -28.81 25.18
N THR A 380 42.92 -27.63 24.81
CA THR A 380 41.54 -27.21 25.09
C THR A 380 40.80 -26.99 23.76
N PRO A 381 39.99 -27.96 23.32
CA PRO A 381 39.07 -27.74 22.20
C PRO A 381 38.11 -26.58 22.53
N SER A 382 37.83 -25.71 21.56
CA SER A 382 36.94 -24.55 21.76
C SER A 382 35.59 -24.76 21.09
N PHE A 383 34.54 -24.16 21.66
CA PHE A 383 33.17 -24.31 21.19
C PHE A 383 32.49 -22.95 21.12
N GLN A 384 31.77 -22.69 20.03
CA GLN A 384 31.02 -21.47 19.83
C GLN A 384 29.54 -21.81 19.60
N GLY A 385 28.65 -21.06 20.26
CA GLY A 385 27.22 -21.13 19.97
C GLY A 385 26.96 -20.72 18.52
N GLY A 386 26.01 -21.35 17.85
CA GLY A 386 25.67 -21.02 16.46
C GLY A 386 25.10 -19.59 16.30
N ASP A 387 24.63 -19.00 17.40
CA ASP A 387 24.14 -17.63 17.52
C ASP A 387 24.46 -17.10 18.94
N PRO A 388 24.85 -15.82 19.12
CA PRO A 388 25.11 -15.24 20.44
C PRO A 388 23.94 -15.35 21.44
N LEU A 389 22.70 -15.41 20.96
CA LEU A 389 21.50 -15.57 21.80
C LEU A 389 21.23 -17.03 22.19
N VAL A 390 21.94 -18.00 21.61
CA VAL A 390 21.93 -19.42 21.97
C VAL A 390 23.39 -19.88 22.20
N PRO A 391 24.04 -19.41 23.29
CA PRO A 391 25.42 -19.76 23.57
C PRO A 391 25.58 -21.23 24.02
N ILE A 392 26.83 -21.68 24.10
CA ILE A 392 27.16 -22.95 24.75
C ILE A 392 26.65 -22.94 26.20
N ASP A 393 26.08 -24.06 26.65
CA ASP A 393 25.60 -24.18 28.01
C ASP A 393 26.75 -24.45 28.97
N GLU A 394 27.30 -23.40 29.58
CA GLU A 394 28.36 -23.50 30.60
C GLU A 394 27.91 -24.21 31.90
N THR A 395 26.62 -24.53 32.08
CA THR A 395 26.14 -25.29 33.24
C THR A 395 26.25 -26.81 33.05
N VAL A 396 26.53 -27.26 31.82
CA VAL A 396 26.73 -28.67 31.48
C VAL A 396 28.21 -28.91 31.25
N ASP A 397 28.82 -29.69 32.14
CA ASP A 397 30.25 -30.04 32.04
C ASP A 397 30.59 -30.72 30.70
N PRO A 398 31.78 -30.45 30.13
CA PRO A 398 32.29 -31.20 28.99
C PRO A 398 32.48 -32.68 29.34
N THR A 399 32.19 -33.56 28.38
CA THR A 399 32.39 -35.01 28.50
C THR A 399 33.04 -35.55 27.23
N PHE A 400 33.61 -36.75 27.29
CA PHE A 400 33.94 -37.50 26.08
C PHE A 400 32.67 -38.02 25.40
N GLU A 401 32.79 -38.51 24.17
CA GLU A 401 31.65 -38.99 23.37
C GLU A 401 30.78 -40.05 24.07
N ASP A 402 31.38 -40.89 24.92
CA ASP A 402 30.73 -41.91 25.75
C ASP A 402 30.15 -41.39 27.07
N GLY A 403 30.29 -40.09 27.35
CA GLY A 403 29.85 -39.43 28.58
C GLY A 403 30.84 -39.52 29.76
N SER A 404 32.00 -40.17 29.58
CA SER A 404 33.03 -40.26 30.63
C SER A 404 33.86 -38.98 30.74
N LYS A 405 34.62 -38.85 31.84
CA LYS A 405 35.62 -37.79 32.04
C LYS A 405 37.07 -38.30 32.01
N GLU A 406 37.25 -39.61 31.85
CA GLU A 406 38.54 -40.28 31.82
C GLU A 406 38.48 -41.43 30.80
N LYS A 407 39.51 -41.54 29.95
CA LYS A 407 39.60 -42.58 28.92
C LYS A 407 41.04 -43.07 28.79
N SER A 408 41.29 -44.33 29.15
CA SER A 408 42.60 -44.97 29.02
C SER A 408 42.71 -45.71 27.68
N ILE A 409 43.82 -45.52 26.97
CA ILE A 409 44.13 -46.23 25.72
C ILE A 409 45.28 -47.19 25.99
N PRO A 410 45.04 -48.52 25.94
CA PRO A 410 46.05 -49.52 26.25
C PRO A 410 47.34 -49.33 25.45
N GLY A 411 48.47 -49.23 26.16
CA GLY A 411 49.81 -49.11 25.57
C GLY A 411 50.16 -47.72 25.02
N GLN A 412 49.30 -46.73 25.20
CA GLN A 412 49.55 -45.35 24.77
C GLN A 412 49.54 -44.37 25.94
N GLY A 413 48.51 -44.39 26.79
CA GLY A 413 48.33 -43.45 27.89
C GLY A 413 46.87 -43.19 28.26
N THR A 414 46.62 -42.19 29.10
CA THR A 414 45.27 -41.88 29.62
C THR A 414 44.89 -40.42 29.40
N TYR A 415 43.68 -40.19 28.85
CA TYR A 415 43.04 -38.88 28.73
C TYR A 415 42.15 -38.57 29.92
N THR A 416 42.16 -37.32 30.39
CA THR A 416 41.24 -36.76 31.39
C THR A 416 40.74 -35.40 30.93
N ILE A 417 39.52 -35.01 31.30
CA ILE A 417 38.93 -33.70 30.95
C ILE A 417 38.49 -32.92 32.20
N ALA A 418 38.90 -31.66 32.26
CA ALA A 418 38.54 -30.72 33.33
C ALA A 418 37.25 -29.94 33.00
N PRO A 419 36.56 -29.34 34.01
CA PRO A 419 35.33 -28.58 33.79
C PRO A 419 35.45 -27.39 32.83
N ASP A 420 36.64 -26.80 32.73
CA ASP A 420 36.96 -25.72 31.78
C ASP A 420 37.15 -26.21 30.33
N GLY A 421 37.06 -27.52 30.09
CA GLY A 421 37.22 -28.15 28.78
C GLY A 421 38.66 -28.53 28.43
N THR A 422 39.63 -28.30 29.33
CA THR A 422 41.01 -28.74 29.10
C THR A 422 41.11 -30.26 29.16
N VAL A 423 41.62 -30.85 28.09
CA VAL A 423 41.92 -32.28 28.00
C VAL A 423 43.40 -32.49 28.25
N THR A 424 43.73 -33.41 29.16
CA THR A 424 45.11 -33.81 29.48
C THR A 424 45.35 -35.24 29.05
N PHE A 425 46.39 -35.49 28.25
CA PHE A 425 46.89 -36.83 27.95
C PHE A 425 48.17 -37.11 28.72
N THR A 426 48.16 -38.17 29.54
CA THR A 426 49.34 -38.68 30.23
C THR A 426 49.85 -39.92 29.48
N PRO A 427 50.98 -39.83 28.74
CA PRO A 427 51.50 -40.96 27.98
C PRO A 427 52.09 -42.04 28.89
N ASP A 428 52.05 -43.29 28.44
CA ASP A 428 52.90 -44.34 29.02
C ASP A 428 54.38 -43.99 28.80
N LYS A 429 55.27 -44.31 29.75
CA LYS A 429 56.67 -43.83 29.76
C LYS A 429 57.47 -44.08 28.46
N GLN A 430 57.14 -45.14 27.73
CA GLN A 430 57.82 -45.52 26.49
C GLN A 430 57.08 -45.11 25.21
N PHE A 431 55.91 -44.46 25.33
CA PHE A 431 55.09 -44.09 24.19
C PHE A 431 55.71 -42.93 23.40
N VAL A 432 55.81 -43.12 22.07
CA VAL A 432 56.28 -42.13 21.10
C VAL A 432 55.35 -42.17 19.88
N GLY A 433 55.14 -41.03 19.22
CA GLY A 433 54.19 -40.89 18.12
C GLY A 433 52.84 -40.29 18.55
N ASN A 434 51.79 -40.61 17.80
CA ASN A 434 50.48 -39.95 17.90
C ASN A 434 49.49 -40.95 18.52
N PRO A 435 48.98 -40.70 19.74
CA PRO A 435 47.97 -41.57 20.33
C PRO A 435 46.63 -41.38 19.63
N ASP A 436 45.69 -42.32 19.82
CA ASP A 436 44.36 -42.19 19.25
C ASP A 436 43.68 -40.93 19.83
N PRO A 437 43.08 -40.07 18.99
CA PRO A 437 42.49 -38.83 19.44
C PRO A 437 41.18 -39.07 20.19
N VAL A 438 40.82 -38.14 21.07
CA VAL A 438 39.54 -38.17 21.81
C VAL A 438 38.62 -37.04 21.38
N THR A 439 37.33 -37.35 21.30
CA THR A 439 36.27 -36.39 20.97
C THR A 439 35.63 -35.85 22.24
N VAL A 440 35.67 -34.54 22.42
CA VAL A 440 34.96 -33.80 23.47
C VAL A 440 33.60 -33.38 22.95
N LYS A 441 32.56 -33.56 23.77
CA LYS A 441 31.17 -33.22 23.48
C LYS A 441 30.68 -32.11 24.42
N ARG A 442 30.04 -31.09 23.83
CA ARG A 442 29.32 -30.00 24.51
C ARG A 442 27.91 -29.87 23.97
N VAL A 443 27.07 -29.09 24.64
CA VAL A 443 25.72 -28.72 24.18
C VAL A 443 25.51 -27.21 24.30
N ASP A 444 24.69 -26.64 23.42
CA ASP A 444 24.19 -25.28 23.58
C ASP A 444 23.02 -25.20 24.59
N LYS A 445 22.56 -23.98 24.91
CA LYS A 445 21.41 -23.73 25.81
C LYS A 445 20.08 -24.34 25.31
N ASN A 446 19.99 -24.72 24.04
CA ASN A 446 18.87 -25.44 23.45
C ASN A 446 19.04 -26.97 23.50
N GLY A 447 20.21 -27.46 23.91
CA GLY A 447 20.55 -28.88 24.00
C GLY A 447 21.08 -29.48 22.70
N THR A 448 21.44 -28.67 21.71
CA THR A 448 22.05 -29.13 20.45
C THR A 448 23.49 -29.56 20.72
N PRO A 449 23.87 -30.82 20.44
CA PRO A 449 25.24 -31.28 20.69
C PRO A 449 26.22 -30.76 19.64
N VAL A 450 27.45 -30.50 20.07
CA VAL A 450 28.63 -30.18 19.25
C VAL A 450 29.84 -30.96 19.74
N THR A 451 30.73 -31.32 18.83
CA THR A 451 31.91 -32.12 19.13
C THR A 451 33.18 -31.50 18.53
N ALA A 452 34.31 -31.66 19.21
CA ALA A 452 35.64 -31.31 18.73
C ALA A 452 36.68 -32.31 19.26
N THR A 453 37.77 -32.55 18.53
CA THR A 453 38.79 -33.54 18.89
C THR A 453 40.03 -32.92 19.52
N TYR A 454 40.71 -33.67 20.40
CA TYR A 454 42.05 -33.37 20.88
C TYR A 454 43.04 -34.46 20.44
N SER A 455 44.17 -34.05 19.84
CA SER A 455 45.22 -34.94 19.31
C SER A 455 46.64 -34.47 19.70
N PRO A 456 47.31 -35.11 20.67
CA PRO A 456 48.71 -34.82 21.02
C PRO A 456 49.72 -35.59 20.14
N GLU A 457 51.00 -35.18 20.15
CA GLU A 457 52.12 -35.85 19.45
C GLU A 457 53.40 -35.86 20.31
N PHE A 458 54.10 -37.00 20.34
CA PHE A 458 55.27 -37.24 21.20
C PHE A 458 56.55 -37.53 20.42
N THR A 459 57.59 -36.73 20.66
CA THR A 459 58.93 -36.90 20.07
C THR A 459 59.87 -37.70 20.97
N LYS A 460 60.70 -38.56 20.37
CA LYS A 460 61.66 -39.42 21.08
C LYS A 460 62.84 -38.62 21.64
N VAL A 461 63.24 -38.89 22.89
CA VAL A 461 64.45 -38.34 23.52
C VAL A 461 65.59 -39.38 23.54
N THR A 462 66.85 -38.98 23.36
CA THR A 462 68.02 -39.90 23.38
C THR A 462 69.22 -39.27 24.12
N PRO A 463 69.77 -39.90 25.19
CA PRO A 463 70.94 -39.39 25.91
C PRO A 463 72.26 -39.58 25.13
N THR A 464 73.29 -38.78 25.44
CA THR A 464 74.63 -38.81 24.81
C THR A 464 75.76 -38.84 25.85
N GLY A 465 76.99 -39.20 25.45
CA GLY A 465 78.15 -39.20 26.34
C GLY A 465 79.50 -39.17 25.62
N THR A 466 80.57 -38.77 26.33
CA THR A 466 81.95 -38.66 25.84
C THR A 466 82.95 -39.32 26.81
N GLY A 467 84.05 -39.85 26.26
CA GLY A 467 85.12 -40.52 27.01
C GLY A 467 86.51 -39.91 26.78
N ASP A 468 87.51 -40.35 27.55
CA ASP A 468 88.81 -39.68 27.73
C ASP A 468 90.03 -40.63 27.66
N LYS A 469 91.24 -40.09 27.41
CA LYS A 469 92.52 -40.82 27.35
C LYS A 469 93.61 -40.11 28.18
N THR A 470 94.33 -40.85 29.03
CA THR A 470 95.33 -40.29 29.98
C THR A 470 96.76 -40.79 29.73
N GLU A 471 97.77 -39.99 30.11
CA GLU A 471 99.20 -40.38 30.04
C GLU A 471 99.95 -39.99 31.34
N GLY A 472 100.87 -40.83 31.84
CA GLY A 472 101.65 -40.57 33.06
C GLY A 472 103.06 -41.19 33.06
N LEU A 473 103.87 -40.90 34.09
CA LEU A 473 105.21 -41.51 34.24
C LEU A 473 105.15 -42.84 34.99
N GLN A 474 106.17 -43.68 34.81
CA GLN A 474 106.23 -45.01 35.43
C GLN A 474 105.97 -44.97 36.94
N GLY A 475 104.92 -45.68 37.38
CA GLY A 475 104.53 -45.81 38.79
C GLY A 475 103.59 -44.73 39.34
N GLN A 476 103.10 -43.79 38.52
CA GLN A 476 102.14 -42.76 38.95
C GLN A 476 100.69 -43.15 38.67
N VAL A 477 99.80 -42.85 39.63
CA VAL A 477 98.34 -42.91 39.46
C VAL A 477 97.91 -41.88 38.42
N GLN A 478 97.00 -42.27 37.54
CA GLN A 478 96.41 -41.41 36.51
C GLN A 478 94.92 -41.20 36.79
N GLU A 479 94.42 -40.00 36.49
CA GLU A 479 93.01 -39.65 36.66
C GLU A 479 92.49 -39.04 35.34
N GLY A 480 91.37 -39.54 34.84
CA GLY A 480 90.65 -39.00 33.69
C GLY A 480 89.14 -38.89 33.97
N LYS A 481 88.34 -38.47 32.98
CA LYS A 481 86.90 -38.25 33.19
C LYS A 481 86.03 -38.62 32.00
N VAL A 482 84.95 -39.38 32.23
CA VAL A 482 83.85 -39.60 31.28
C VAL A 482 82.65 -38.70 31.61
N THR A 483 81.92 -38.23 30.61
CA THR A 483 80.77 -37.32 30.80
C THR A 483 79.52 -37.85 30.10
N PHE A 484 78.34 -37.69 30.72
CA PHE A 484 77.04 -38.10 30.18
C PHE A 484 76.06 -36.93 30.20
N THR A 485 75.34 -36.70 29.10
CA THR A 485 74.38 -35.60 28.93
C THR A 485 72.98 -36.16 28.64
N PRO A 486 71.95 -35.82 29.44
CA PRO A 486 70.57 -36.21 29.16
C PRO A 486 70.10 -35.70 27.80
N GLY A 487 69.19 -36.44 27.14
CA GLY A 487 68.64 -36.02 25.85
C GLY A 487 67.65 -34.83 25.96
N HIS A 488 67.06 -34.61 27.15
CA HIS A 488 66.16 -33.50 27.47
C HIS A 488 66.09 -33.32 28.99
N ASP A 489 66.00 -32.08 29.49
CA ASP A 489 66.01 -31.78 30.94
C ASP A 489 64.87 -32.45 31.72
N SER A 490 63.71 -32.65 31.08
CA SER A 490 62.55 -33.35 31.66
C SER A 490 62.74 -34.87 31.82
N VAL A 491 63.80 -35.45 31.24
CA VAL A 491 64.13 -36.89 31.35
C VAL A 491 65.60 -37.04 31.79
N PRO A 492 65.95 -36.65 33.04
CA PRO A 492 67.33 -36.63 33.50
C PRO A 492 67.86 -38.03 33.81
N PHE A 493 69.18 -38.16 33.99
CA PHE A 493 69.72 -39.34 34.67
C PHE A 493 69.27 -39.34 36.14
N PRO A 494 68.88 -40.49 36.72
CA PRO A 494 68.51 -40.56 38.13
C PRO A 494 69.63 -40.00 39.02
N ALA A 495 69.26 -39.20 40.02
CA ALA A 495 70.18 -38.73 41.05
C ALA A 495 70.87 -39.95 41.69
N ASP A 496 72.18 -39.83 41.95
CA ASP A 496 73.03 -40.89 42.52
C ASP A 496 73.32 -42.11 41.62
N SER A 497 72.93 -42.09 40.33
CA SER A 497 73.33 -43.13 39.38
C SER A 497 74.81 -43.01 38.99
N THR A 498 75.64 -44.01 39.33
CA THR A 498 77.04 -44.09 38.90
C THR A 498 77.17 -44.83 37.57
N PRO A 499 78.04 -44.38 36.63
CA PRO A 499 78.41 -45.16 35.46
C PRO A 499 78.99 -46.52 35.86
N LEU A 500 78.66 -47.58 35.13
CA LEU A 500 79.16 -48.93 35.39
C LEU A 500 80.06 -49.38 34.25
N PHE A 501 81.16 -50.09 34.56
CA PHE A 501 81.94 -50.79 33.56
C PHE A 501 81.13 -51.94 32.94
N ASP A 502 81.62 -52.50 31.83
CA ASP A 502 81.08 -53.71 31.16
C ASP A 502 80.84 -54.93 32.08
N ASN A 503 81.51 -54.98 33.24
CA ASN A 503 81.31 -56.01 34.27
C ASN A 503 80.14 -55.72 35.24
N GLY A 504 79.42 -54.62 35.04
CA GLY A 504 78.29 -54.19 35.88
C GLY A 504 78.70 -53.57 37.22
N THR A 505 79.96 -53.21 37.43
CA THR A 505 80.48 -52.64 38.69
C THR A 505 81.26 -51.34 38.43
N THR A 506 81.57 -50.58 39.50
CA THR A 506 82.34 -49.33 39.44
C THR A 506 83.86 -49.53 39.52
N VAL A 507 84.33 -50.77 39.58
CA VAL A 507 85.76 -51.12 39.69
C VAL A 507 86.09 -52.24 38.71
N LYS A 508 87.18 -52.09 37.96
CA LYS A 508 87.68 -53.11 37.05
C LYS A 508 89.19 -53.27 37.18
N GLU A 509 89.64 -54.48 37.52
CA GLU A 509 91.07 -54.83 37.56
C GLU A 509 91.48 -55.55 36.27
N VAL A 510 92.58 -55.11 35.67
CA VAL A 510 93.16 -55.74 34.47
C VAL A 510 94.51 -56.34 34.87
N PRO A 511 94.67 -57.69 34.81
CA PRO A 511 95.88 -58.37 35.24
C PRO A 511 97.15 -57.83 34.57
N ASN A 512 98.19 -57.56 35.35
CA ASN A 512 99.50 -57.03 34.92
C ASN A 512 99.47 -55.62 34.29
N VAL A 513 98.35 -54.91 34.39
CA VAL A 513 98.16 -53.54 33.89
C VAL A 513 97.87 -52.60 35.04
N GLY A 514 96.83 -52.88 35.82
CA GLY A 514 96.44 -52.07 36.97
C GLY A 514 94.93 -52.09 37.27
N LYS A 515 94.53 -51.24 38.22
CA LYS A 515 93.15 -51.13 38.72
C LYS A 515 92.49 -49.84 38.22
N PHE A 516 91.26 -49.94 37.72
CA PHE A 516 90.41 -48.83 37.29
C PHE A 516 89.21 -48.68 38.22
N GLU A 517 88.90 -47.43 38.60
CA GLU A 517 87.75 -47.08 39.45
C GLU A 517 87.01 -45.90 38.84
N VAL A 518 85.67 -45.93 38.80
CA VAL A 518 84.83 -44.82 38.34
C VAL A 518 83.89 -44.35 39.45
N ASP A 519 83.75 -43.04 39.62
CA ASP A 519 82.82 -42.43 40.58
C ASP A 519 81.54 -41.88 39.93
N ALA A 520 80.65 -41.31 40.76
CA ALA A 520 79.36 -40.75 40.34
C ALA A 520 79.49 -39.54 39.39
N ASP A 521 80.61 -38.81 39.47
CA ASP A 521 80.92 -37.66 38.63
C ASP A 521 81.57 -38.07 37.29
N GLY A 522 81.76 -39.38 37.08
CA GLY A 522 82.39 -39.95 35.91
C GLY A 522 83.91 -39.85 35.92
N LYS A 523 84.54 -39.54 37.06
CA LYS A 523 86.01 -39.55 37.17
C LYS A 523 86.50 -41.00 37.17
N VAL A 524 87.43 -41.32 36.27
CA VAL A 524 88.08 -42.63 36.16
C VAL A 524 89.50 -42.55 36.70
N THR A 525 89.82 -43.35 37.72
CA THR A 525 91.16 -43.43 38.32
C THR A 525 91.84 -44.72 37.90
N PHE A 526 93.02 -44.63 37.28
CA PHE A 526 93.86 -45.76 36.90
C PHE A 526 95.12 -45.81 37.78
N THR A 527 95.26 -46.90 38.54
CA THR A 527 96.48 -47.19 39.32
C THR A 527 97.30 -48.26 38.58
N PRO A 528 98.38 -47.89 37.88
CA PRO A 528 99.18 -48.85 37.13
C PRO A 528 100.01 -49.75 38.05
N ASP A 529 100.23 -50.99 37.62
CA ASP A 529 101.24 -51.85 38.22
C ASP A 529 102.64 -51.23 38.04
N LYS A 530 103.51 -51.34 39.06
CA LYS A 530 104.82 -50.63 39.12
C LYS A 530 105.76 -50.86 37.93
N GLN A 531 105.58 -51.97 37.22
CA GLN A 531 106.38 -52.38 36.06
C GLN A 531 105.69 -52.12 34.71
N PHE A 532 104.42 -51.69 34.72
CA PHE A 532 103.66 -51.46 33.50
C PHE A 532 104.21 -50.25 32.74
N LYS A 533 104.45 -50.45 31.44
CA LYS A 533 104.80 -49.42 30.46
C LYS A 533 104.07 -49.73 29.16
N GLY A 534 103.49 -48.71 28.53
CA GLY A 534 102.65 -48.86 27.32
C GLY A 534 101.20 -48.42 27.53
N GLU A 535 100.33 -48.76 26.57
CA GLU A 535 98.91 -48.40 26.55
C GLU A 535 98.02 -49.49 27.20
N THR A 536 96.98 -49.09 27.93
CA THR A 536 95.98 -50.01 28.50
C THR A 536 94.93 -50.45 27.46
N PRO A 537 94.14 -51.51 27.70
CA PRO A 537 92.94 -51.81 26.90
C PRO A 537 91.88 -50.70 27.00
N GLU A 538 91.04 -50.54 25.97
CA GLU A 538 89.86 -49.68 26.02
C GLU A 538 88.78 -50.28 26.95
N LEU A 539 88.22 -49.47 27.84
CA LEU A 539 87.16 -49.85 28.77
C LEU A 539 85.84 -49.16 28.41
N GLU A 540 84.72 -49.90 28.40
CA GLU A 540 83.38 -49.36 28.17
C GLU A 540 82.64 -49.06 29.49
N LEU A 541 81.96 -47.91 29.55
CA LEU A 541 81.11 -47.50 30.68
C LEU A 541 79.69 -47.15 30.22
N THR A 542 78.67 -47.64 30.92
CA THR A 542 77.24 -47.43 30.61
C THR A 542 76.49 -46.68 31.73
N ARG A 543 75.57 -45.80 31.36
CA ARG A 543 74.61 -45.11 32.27
C ARG A 543 73.20 -45.08 31.67
N VAL A 544 72.15 -45.18 32.48
CA VAL A 544 70.72 -45.20 32.05
C VAL A 544 69.94 -43.98 32.53
N ASP A 545 69.14 -43.36 31.67
CA ASP A 545 68.28 -42.22 32.01
C ASP A 545 66.99 -42.62 32.78
N ALA A 546 66.18 -41.64 33.22
CA ALA A 546 64.94 -41.87 33.97
C ALA A 546 63.87 -42.67 33.20
N ASN A 547 63.97 -42.77 31.87
CA ASN A 547 63.11 -43.59 31.01
C ASN A 547 63.70 -44.99 30.74
N GLY A 548 64.89 -45.29 31.26
CA GLY A 548 65.58 -46.58 31.10
C GLY A 548 66.39 -46.69 29.82
N THR A 549 66.70 -45.59 29.14
CA THR A 549 67.52 -45.58 27.91
C THR A 549 69.01 -45.57 28.26
N PRO A 550 69.81 -46.57 27.83
CA PRO A 550 71.24 -46.62 28.11
C PRO A 550 72.08 -45.76 27.13
N VAL A 551 73.20 -45.23 27.62
CA VAL A 551 74.29 -44.62 26.84
C VAL A 551 75.64 -45.20 27.26
N THR A 552 76.54 -45.47 26.29
CA THR A 552 77.85 -46.12 26.52
C THR A 552 79.01 -45.28 25.96
N VAL A 553 80.13 -45.19 26.70
CA VAL A 553 81.35 -44.42 26.37
C VAL A 553 82.63 -45.24 26.61
N LYS A 554 83.80 -44.80 26.09
CA LYS A 554 85.09 -45.54 26.17
C LYS A 554 86.23 -44.77 26.88
N TYR A 555 87.16 -45.46 27.56
CA TYR A 555 88.33 -44.87 28.28
C TYR A 555 89.66 -45.67 28.11
N GLN A 556 90.84 -45.00 28.09
CA GLN A 556 92.19 -45.61 27.94
C GLN A 556 93.34 -44.83 28.68
N ALA A 557 94.47 -45.45 29.08
CA ALA A 557 95.63 -44.81 29.74
C ALA A 557 97.04 -45.24 29.20
N VAL A 558 98.13 -44.46 29.41
CA VAL A 558 99.51 -44.67 28.87
C VAL A 558 100.67 -44.30 29.86
N VAL A 559 101.89 -44.92 29.81
CA VAL A 559 103.02 -44.72 30.80
C VAL A 559 104.48 -44.50 30.19
N LYS A 560 105.36 -43.52 30.63
CA LYS A 560 106.70 -43.02 30.03
C LYS A 560 108.03 -42.84 30.95
N GLU A 561 109.27 -42.50 30.43
CA GLU A 561 110.73 -42.46 31.02
C GLU A 561 111.56 -41.07 30.94
N VAL A 562 112.82 -40.83 31.49
CA VAL A 562 113.55 -39.48 31.77
C VAL A 562 114.98 -39.12 31.12
N VAL A 563 115.29 -37.81 30.78
CA VAL A 563 116.44 -37.19 29.95
C VAL A 563 116.77 -35.69 30.34
N PRO A 564 117.94 -34.98 30.07
CA PRO A 564 118.13 -33.53 30.33
C PRO A 564 117.10 -32.65 29.61
N THR A 565 116.68 -31.55 30.26
CA THR A 565 115.44 -30.86 29.90
C THR A 565 115.65 -29.44 29.42
N SER A 566 114.92 -29.07 28.37
CA SER A 566 114.75 -27.69 27.96
C SER A 566 113.28 -27.32 27.90
N THR A 567 113.00 -26.04 28.07
CA THR A 567 111.65 -25.48 27.93
C THR A 567 111.57 -24.73 26.61
N ASN A 568 110.67 -25.18 25.75
CA ASN A 568 110.33 -24.50 24.50
C ASN A 568 109.72 -23.13 24.80
N ALA A 569 109.88 -22.18 23.89
CA ALA A 569 109.21 -20.88 23.97
C ALA A 569 108.09 -20.79 22.93
N THR A 570 106.98 -20.15 23.31
CA THR A 570 105.87 -19.86 22.39
C THR A 570 105.41 -18.42 22.58
N SER A 571 104.83 -17.84 21.54
CA SER A 571 104.22 -16.50 21.58
C SER A 571 102.97 -16.49 20.72
N THR A 572 101.97 -15.68 21.08
CA THR A 572 100.69 -15.62 20.37
C THR A 572 100.34 -14.17 20.06
N GLY A 573 99.97 -13.87 18.81
CA GLY A 573 99.60 -12.52 18.40
C GLY A 573 98.66 -12.47 17.19
N PRO A 574 98.06 -11.31 16.90
CA PRO A 574 97.15 -11.17 15.76
C PRO A 574 97.89 -11.29 14.42
N GLN A 575 97.20 -11.81 13.40
CA GLN A 575 97.70 -11.95 12.04
C GLN A 575 98.43 -10.68 11.54
N GLY A 576 99.70 -10.79 11.14
CA GLY A 576 100.48 -9.73 10.48
C GLY A 576 101.45 -8.91 11.35
N VAL A 577 101.67 -9.25 12.63
CA VAL A 577 102.57 -8.51 13.55
C VAL A 577 103.75 -9.39 14.05
N PRO A 578 105.02 -8.92 14.07
CA PRO A 578 106.16 -9.72 14.56
C PRO A 578 106.01 -10.19 16.01
N GLN A 579 106.54 -11.38 16.33
CA GLN A 579 106.48 -12.02 17.66
C GLN A 579 107.86 -12.45 18.17
N THR A 580 108.08 -12.49 19.49
CA THR A 580 109.36 -12.87 20.12
C THR A 580 109.20 -13.91 21.24
N GLY A 581 110.22 -14.74 21.48
CA GLY A 581 110.26 -15.67 22.62
C GLY A 581 111.67 -16.23 22.92
N THR A 582 111.93 -16.58 24.17
CA THR A 582 113.26 -16.99 24.68
C THR A 582 113.21 -18.39 25.30
N PRO A 583 113.71 -19.44 24.62
CA PRO A 583 113.79 -20.79 25.19
C PRO A 583 114.79 -20.88 26.36
N THR A 584 114.51 -21.73 27.34
CA THR A 584 115.37 -21.93 28.54
C THR A 584 115.87 -23.37 28.64
N PHE A 585 117.06 -23.57 29.23
CA PHE A 585 117.73 -24.86 29.29
C PHE A 585 118.14 -25.17 30.74
N GLN A 586 117.90 -26.40 31.20
CA GLN A 586 118.22 -26.83 32.55
C GLN A 586 118.90 -28.20 32.53
N GLY A 587 119.95 -28.38 33.33
CA GLY A 587 120.59 -29.69 33.50
C GLY A 587 119.57 -30.72 34.00
N GLY A 588 119.62 -31.95 33.49
CA GLY A 588 118.73 -33.05 33.94
C GLY A 588 118.89 -33.41 35.41
N ASP A 589 119.97 -32.95 36.04
CA ASP A 589 120.24 -33.03 37.46
C ASP A 589 121.01 -31.73 37.86
N PRO A 590 120.75 -31.13 39.04
CA PRO A 590 121.51 -29.98 39.55
C PRO A 590 123.04 -30.15 39.57
N LEU A 591 123.54 -31.39 39.56
CA LEU A 591 124.95 -31.73 39.54
C LEU A 591 125.57 -31.75 38.13
N VAL A 592 124.79 -31.65 37.06
CA VAL A 592 125.26 -31.57 35.66
C VAL A 592 124.59 -30.38 34.93
N PRO A 593 125.05 -29.13 35.15
CA PRO A 593 124.42 -27.92 34.59
C PRO A 593 124.78 -27.65 33.12
N ILE A 594 124.03 -26.73 32.49
CA ILE A 594 124.24 -26.25 31.11
C ILE A 594 125.58 -25.49 30.98
N ASP A 595 126.28 -25.66 29.85
CA ASP A 595 127.53 -24.94 29.55
C ASP A 595 127.24 -23.55 28.95
N GLU A 596 127.39 -22.52 29.78
CA GLU A 596 127.14 -21.12 29.42
C GLU A 596 128.24 -20.48 28.55
N THR A 597 129.34 -21.19 28.25
CA THR A 597 130.42 -20.65 27.39
C THR A 597 130.16 -20.84 25.90
N VAL A 598 129.14 -21.64 25.53
CA VAL A 598 128.74 -21.90 24.15
C VAL A 598 127.48 -21.08 23.83
N GLU A 599 127.59 -20.15 22.87
CA GLU A 599 126.45 -19.35 22.40
C GLU A 599 125.36 -20.21 21.74
N PRO A 600 124.08 -19.86 21.91
CA PRO A 600 122.98 -20.59 21.28
C PRO A 600 122.96 -20.34 19.77
N THR A 601 122.79 -21.41 19.01
CA THR A 601 122.61 -21.36 17.56
C THR A 601 121.36 -22.11 17.14
N PHE A 602 120.89 -21.88 15.92
CA PHE A 602 119.98 -22.83 15.29
C PHE A 602 120.69 -24.15 14.99
N GLU A 603 119.93 -25.18 14.64
CA GLU A 603 120.42 -26.55 14.39
C GLU A 603 121.55 -26.62 13.34
N ASP A 604 121.53 -25.73 12.35
CA ASP A 604 122.53 -25.61 11.28
C ASP A 604 123.72 -24.70 11.64
N GLY A 605 123.76 -24.15 12.86
CA GLY A 605 124.80 -23.24 13.34
C GLY A 605 124.58 -21.76 12.97
N SER A 606 123.51 -21.42 12.25
CA SER A 606 123.19 -20.05 11.86
C SER A 606 122.54 -19.23 12.98
N LYS A 607 122.47 -17.90 12.78
CA LYS A 607 121.74 -16.95 13.66
C LYS A 607 120.49 -16.33 13.01
N GLU A 608 120.19 -16.68 11.77
CA GLU A 608 119.04 -16.19 11.01
C GLU A 608 118.51 -17.28 10.07
N LYS A 609 117.18 -17.46 10.01
CA LYS A 609 116.53 -18.48 9.19
C LYS A 609 115.20 -17.97 8.63
N SER A 610 115.08 -17.91 7.30
CA SER A 610 113.84 -17.50 6.62
C SER A 610 113.04 -18.69 6.12
N ILE A 611 111.71 -18.65 6.26
CA ILE A 611 110.76 -19.71 5.84
C ILE A 611 109.84 -19.16 4.74
N PRO A 612 110.01 -19.60 3.48
CA PRO A 612 109.24 -19.08 2.35
C PRO A 612 107.72 -19.19 2.55
N GLY A 613 107.01 -18.06 2.42
CA GLY A 613 105.55 -18.00 2.52
C GLY A 613 105.01 -17.97 3.95
N GLN A 614 105.87 -17.92 4.96
CA GLN A 614 105.49 -17.88 6.37
C GLN A 614 106.11 -16.69 7.10
N GLY A 615 107.42 -16.46 6.98
CA GLY A 615 108.14 -15.36 7.64
C GLY A 615 109.61 -15.67 7.99
N THR A 616 110.28 -14.77 8.71
CA THR A 616 111.73 -14.88 9.03
C THR A 616 112.02 -14.90 10.53
N TYR A 617 112.92 -15.82 10.96
CA TYR A 617 113.42 -15.97 12.33
C TYR A 617 114.85 -15.42 12.52
N THR A 618 115.12 -14.77 13.66
CA THR A 618 116.47 -14.30 14.09
C THR A 618 116.74 -14.60 15.56
N ILE A 619 117.97 -14.97 15.95
CA ILE A 619 118.37 -15.27 17.36
C ILE A 619 119.43 -14.30 17.90
N ALA A 620 119.22 -13.83 19.13
CA ALA A 620 120.15 -12.97 19.88
C ALA A 620 121.10 -13.78 20.80
N PRO A 621 122.25 -13.22 21.23
CA PRO A 621 123.23 -13.93 22.08
C PRO A 621 122.68 -14.42 23.44
N ASP A 622 121.63 -13.79 23.95
CA ASP A 622 120.93 -14.19 25.18
C ASP A 622 119.98 -15.38 24.97
N GLY A 623 119.81 -15.86 23.73
CA GLY A 623 118.91 -16.95 23.36
C GLY A 623 117.52 -16.53 22.91
N THR A 624 117.22 -15.22 22.83
CA THR A 624 115.90 -14.73 22.38
C THR A 624 115.74 -14.88 20.87
N VAL A 625 114.61 -15.43 20.42
CA VAL A 625 114.26 -15.64 19.01
C VAL A 625 113.08 -14.74 18.60
N THR A 626 113.21 -14.04 17.47
CA THR A 626 112.16 -13.17 16.88
C THR A 626 111.65 -13.76 15.57
N PHE A 627 110.33 -13.81 15.35
CA PHE A 627 109.68 -14.19 14.09
C PHE A 627 108.86 -13.04 13.49
N THR A 628 109.11 -12.72 12.22
CA THR A 628 108.33 -11.72 11.47
C THR A 628 107.49 -12.41 10.40
N PRO A 629 106.14 -12.45 10.52
CA PRO A 629 105.26 -13.19 9.60
C PRO A 629 105.01 -12.46 8.27
N ASP A 630 104.76 -13.24 7.20
CA ASP A 630 104.22 -12.74 5.93
C ASP A 630 102.74 -12.30 6.10
N LYS A 631 102.29 -11.29 5.36
CA LYS A 631 101.01 -10.56 5.62
C LYS A 631 99.74 -11.42 5.67
N GLN A 632 99.70 -12.55 4.98
CA GLN A 632 98.53 -13.44 4.93
C GLN A 632 98.67 -14.70 5.79
N PHE A 633 99.80 -14.84 6.49
CA PHE A 633 100.08 -16.03 7.27
C PHE A 633 99.19 -16.08 8.52
N VAL A 634 98.42 -17.16 8.66
CA VAL A 634 97.59 -17.50 9.83
C VAL A 634 97.94 -18.92 10.28
N GLY A 635 97.88 -19.15 11.59
CA GLY A 635 98.31 -20.42 12.19
C GLY A 635 99.73 -20.36 12.73
N SER A 636 100.32 -21.53 12.93
CA SER A 636 101.66 -21.68 13.52
C SER A 636 102.69 -21.87 12.40
N PRO A 637 103.71 -21.01 12.27
CA PRO A 637 104.78 -21.21 11.30
C PRO A 637 105.66 -22.37 11.75
N ASP A 638 106.43 -22.92 10.82
CA ASP A 638 107.37 -24.00 11.11
C ASP A 638 108.32 -23.55 12.23
N PRO A 639 108.41 -24.30 13.33
CA PRO A 639 109.18 -23.88 14.49
C PRO A 639 110.67 -24.00 14.24
N VAL A 640 111.46 -23.16 14.92
CA VAL A 640 112.93 -23.22 14.85
C VAL A 640 113.51 -23.80 16.13
N THR A 641 114.50 -24.68 15.97
CA THR A 641 115.19 -25.35 17.07
C THR A 641 116.45 -24.61 17.46
N VAL A 642 116.53 -24.21 18.73
CA VAL A 642 117.71 -23.62 19.37
C VAL A 642 118.47 -24.73 20.12
N LYS A 643 119.77 -24.83 19.89
CA LYS A 643 120.63 -25.88 20.46
C LYS A 643 121.58 -25.32 21.52
N ARG A 644 121.68 -26.03 22.66
CA ARG A 644 122.73 -25.88 23.69
C ARG A 644 123.30 -27.25 24.10
N VAL A 645 124.33 -27.25 24.93
CA VAL A 645 124.97 -28.45 25.48
C VAL A 645 125.13 -28.31 26.99
N ASP A 646 125.05 -29.43 27.71
CA ASP A 646 125.46 -29.47 29.11
C ASP A 646 127.00 -29.55 29.26
N LYS A 647 127.53 -29.41 30.49
CA LYS A 647 128.96 -29.54 30.77
C LYS A 647 129.58 -30.90 30.41
N ASN A 648 128.77 -31.93 30.16
CA ASN A 648 129.22 -33.25 29.71
C ASN A 648 129.14 -33.41 28.18
N GLY A 649 128.71 -32.38 27.46
CA GLY A 649 128.55 -32.38 26.01
C GLY A 649 127.27 -33.05 25.53
N THR A 650 126.32 -33.36 26.42
CA THR A 650 125.00 -33.87 26.02
C THR A 650 124.20 -32.73 25.39
N PRO A 651 123.78 -32.84 24.11
CA PRO A 651 123.01 -31.80 23.48
C PRO A 651 121.61 -31.73 24.07
N VAL A 652 121.13 -30.51 24.28
CA VAL A 652 119.75 -30.20 24.63
C VAL A 652 119.22 -29.17 23.64
N THR A 653 118.02 -29.41 23.12
CA THR A 653 117.43 -28.59 22.07
C THR A 653 116.04 -28.14 22.48
N ALA A 654 115.77 -26.85 22.35
CA ALA A 654 114.47 -26.25 22.63
C ALA A 654 113.93 -25.59 21.36
N THR A 655 112.64 -25.69 21.10
CA THR A 655 112.01 -25.04 19.95
C THR A 655 111.39 -23.70 20.33
N TYR A 656 111.36 -22.76 19.38
CA TYR A 656 110.50 -21.58 19.44
C TYR A 656 109.41 -21.66 18.38
N SER A 657 108.15 -21.53 18.81
CA SER A 657 106.95 -21.68 17.97
C SER A 657 105.95 -20.53 18.23
N PRO A 658 105.86 -19.51 17.36
CA PRO A 658 104.80 -18.49 17.44
C PRO A 658 103.46 -18.99 16.88
N GLU A 659 102.32 -18.41 17.27
CA GLU A 659 100.99 -18.74 16.72
C GLU A 659 100.18 -17.46 16.42
N PHE A 660 99.49 -17.46 15.27
CA PHE A 660 98.70 -16.32 14.79
C PHE A 660 97.20 -16.63 14.67
N THR A 661 96.36 -15.86 15.37
CA THR A 661 94.89 -16.02 15.36
C THR A 661 94.21 -15.25 14.22
N LYS A 662 93.25 -15.91 13.54
CA LYS A 662 92.47 -15.37 12.41
C LYS A 662 91.39 -14.37 12.87
N VAL A 663 91.23 -13.27 12.13
CA VAL A 663 90.18 -12.25 12.31
C VAL A 663 88.99 -12.48 11.35
N THR A 664 87.74 -12.34 11.82
CA THR A 664 86.51 -12.62 11.01
C THR A 664 85.47 -11.50 11.16
N PRO A 665 84.97 -10.88 10.07
CA PRO A 665 83.89 -9.88 10.12
C PRO A 665 82.51 -10.47 10.43
N THR A 666 81.59 -9.66 10.97
CA THR A 666 80.19 -10.03 11.30
C THR A 666 79.18 -9.09 10.64
N GLY A 667 77.90 -9.47 10.57
CA GLY A 667 76.83 -8.64 10.03
C GLY A 667 75.45 -9.10 10.47
N SER A 668 74.44 -8.22 10.37
CA SER A 668 73.04 -8.54 10.66
C SER A 668 72.09 -8.07 9.55
N GLY A 669 71.05 -8.89 9.30
CA GLY A 669 69.98 -8.66 8.33
C GLY A 669 68.70 -8.08 8.96
N ASP A 670 67.75 -7.67 8.13
CA ASP A 670 66.51 -7.00 8.51
C ASP A 670 65.29 -7.53 7.70
N LYS A 671 64.07 -7.35 8.21
CA LYS A 671 62.81 -7.73 7.55
C LYS A 671 61.83 -6.57 7.56
N THR A 672 61.34 -6.17 6.39
CA THR A 672 60.40 -5.05 6.23
C THR A 672 58.98 -5.52 5.91
N GLU A 673 57.98 -4.72 6.28
CA GLU A 673 56.57 -4.96 5.99
C GLU A 673 55.91 -3.68 5.49
N GLY A 674 55.18 -3.76 4.37
CA GLY A 674 54.51 -2.62 3.74
C GLY A 674 53.26 -3.01 2.95
N LEU A 675 52.45 -2.03 2.56
CA LEU A 675 51.22 -2.25 1.77
C LEU A 675 51.55 -2.52 0.28
N GLN A 676 50.63 -3.21 -0.40
CA GLN A 676 50.72 -3.48 -1.83
C GLN A 676 50.98 -2.22 -2.67
N GLY A 677 52.03 -2.27 -3.50
CA GLY A 677 52.45 -1.16 -4.36
C GLY A 677 53.32 -0.08 -3.70
N GLN A 678 53.62 -0.18 -2.40
CA GLN A 678 54.46 0.80 -1.71
C GLN A 678 55.95 0.38 -1.66
N VAL A 679 56.83 1.36 -1.88
CA VAL A 679 58.27 1.20 -1.70
C VAL A 679 58.58 1.00 -0.23
N GLN A 680 59.40 -0.01 0.08
CA GLN A 680 59.83 -0.35 1.43
C GLN A 680 61.32 -0.07 1.59
N GLU A 681 61.74 0.43 2.75
CA GLU A 681 63.13 0.73 3.06
C GLU A 681 63.55 0.00 4.35
N GLY A 682 64.59 -0.83 4.28
CA GLY A 682 65.20 -1.52 5.41
C GLY A 682 66.70 -1.29 5.48
N LYS A 683 67.38 -1.86 6.49
CA LYS A 683 68.84 -1.65 6.64
C LYS A 683 69.58 -2.92 7.06
N VAL A 684 70.63 -3.26 6.33
CA VAL A 684 71.61 -4.29 6.71
C VAL A 684 72.88 -3.64 7.26
N THR A 685 73.54 -4.29 8.22
CA THR A 685 74.75 -3.76 8.88
C THR A 685 75.90 -4.77 8.85
N PHE A 686 77.12 -4.25 8.71
CA PHE A 686 78.36 -5.04 8.66
C PHE A 686 79.41 -4.44 9.61
N THR A 687 80.08 -5.27 10.40
CA THR A 687 81.08 -4.86 11.40
C THR A 687 82.41 -5.60 11.17
N PRO A 688 83.55 -4.89 10.99
CA PRO A 688 84.86 -5.53 10.84
C PRO A 688 85.24 -6.36 12.06
N GLY A 689 86.00 -7.44 11.85
CA GLY A 689 86.45 -8.31 12.94
C GLY A 689 87.54 -7.69 13.85
N HIS A 690 88.27 -6.69 13.36
CA HIS A 690 89.28 -5.93 14.11
C HIS A 690 89.63 -4.62 13.37
N ASP A 691 89.96 -3.55 14.09
CA ASP A 691 90.20 -2.22 13.49
C ASP A 691 91.36 -2.18 12.49
N SER A 692 92.33 -3.09 12.64
CA SER A 692 93.49 -3.21 11.73
C SER A 692 93.17 -3.91 10.40
N VAL A 693 91.97 -4.48 10.24
CA VAL A 693 91.49 -5.13 9.00
C VAL A 693 90.08 -4.63 8.63
N PRO A 694 89.92 -3.33 8.28
CA PRO A 694 88.61 -2.74 8.02
C PRO A 694 87.99 -3.23 6.69
N PHE A 695 86.72 -2.91 6.47
CA PHE A 695 86.17 -2.95 5.11
C PHE A 695 86.80 -1.84 4.25
N PRO A 696 87.08 -2.06 2.96
CA PRO A 696 87.58 -1.00 2.09
C PRO A 696 86.64 0.21 2.08
N ALA A 697 87.21 1.41 2.15
CA ALA A 697 86.45 2.65 1.98
C ALA A 697 85.70 2.59 0.63
N ASP A 698 84.44 3.01 0.63
CA ASP A 698 83.53 3.01 -0.54
C ASP A 698 83.06 1.63 -1.04
N SER A 699 83.33 0.54 -0.30
CA SER A 699 82.76 -0.78 -0.61
C SER A 699 81.25 -0.85 -0.31
N THR A 700 80.45 -1.23 -1.30
CA THR A 700 78.99 -1.44 -1.17
C THR A 700 78.68 -2.95 -1.04
N PRO A 701 77.74 -3.37 -0.17
CA PRO A 701 77.27 -4.75 -0.14
C PRO A 701 76.66 -5.17 -1.50
N LEU A 702 76.88 -6.41 -1.91
CA LEU A 702 76.38 -6.92 -3.20
C LEU A 702 75.42 -8.08 -2.97
N PHE A 703 74.36 -8.16 -3.77
CA PHE A 703 73.49 -9.35 -3.82
C PHE A 703 74.25 -10.56 -4.40
N ASP A 704 73.67 -11.75 -4.30
CA ASP A 704 74.18 -13.00 -4.88
C ASP A 704 74.48 -12.95 -6.39
N ASN A 705 73.90 -11.99 -7.13
CA ASN A 705 74.19 -11.72 -8.54
C ASN A 705 75.45 -10.85 -8.76
N GLY A 706 76.15 -10.45 -7.69
CA GLY A 706 77.36 -9.62 -7.74
C GLY A 706 77.12 -8.13 -8.00
N THR A 707 75.89 -7.64 -7.92
CA THR A 707 75.55 -6.21 -8.12
C THR A 707 74.80 -5.64 -6.92
N ALA A 708 74.66 -4.32 -6.88
CA ALA A 708 73.88 -3.61 -5.85
C ALA A 708 72.37 -3.57 -6.17
N VAL A 709 71.92 -4.20 -7.27
CA VAL A 709 70.53 -4.17 -7.75
C VAL A 709 70.09 -5.58 -8.15
N LYS A 710 68.95 -6.06 -7.65
CA LYS A 710 68.39 -7.36 -8.01
C LYS A 710 66.91 -7.24 -8.33
N GLU A 711 66.52 -7.66 -9.52
CA GLU A 711 65.11 -7.75 -9.93
C GLU A 711 64.63 -9.20 -9.82
N VAL A 712 63.47 -9.38 -9.20
CA VAL A 712 62.83 -10.69 -9.05
C VAL A 712 61.51 -10.66 -9.86
N PRO A 713 61.35 -11.48 -10.90
CA PRO A 713 60.16 -11.48 -11.76
C PRO A 713 58.86 -11.64 -10.96
N ASN A 714 57.85 -10.83 -11.27
CA ASN A 714 56.53 -10.78 -10.60
C ASN A 714 56.59 -10.45 -9.09
N VAL A 715 57.74 -10.01 -8.57
CA VAL A 715 57.94 -9.66 -7.16
C VAL A 715 58.33 -8.19 -7.01
N GLY A 716 59.38 -7.74 -7.72
CA GLY A 716 59.82 -6.34 -7.68
C GLY A 716 61.34 -6.17 -7.76
N LYS A 717 61.80 -4.93 -7.55
CA LYS A 717 63.20 -4.52 -7.64
C LYS A 717 63.78 -4.20 -6.26
N PHE A 718 64.96 -4.74 -5.96
CA PHE A 718 65.73 -4.49 -4.74
C PHE A 718 67.02 -3.72 -5.06
N GLU A 719 67.35 -2.72 -4.25
CA GLU A 719 68.56 -1.91 -4.39
C GLU A 719 69.23 -1.75 -3.02
N VAL A 720 70.55 -1.84 -2.95
CA VAL A 720 71.32 -1.61 -1.71
C VAL A 720 72.37 -0.52 -1.91
N ASP A 721 72.50 0.40 -0.96
CA ASP A 721 73.53 1.45 -0.98
C ASP A 721 74.75 1.14 -0.09
N ALA A 722 75.76 2.03 -0.13
CA ALA A 722 77.03 1.85 0.60
C ALA A 722 76.87 1.86 2.13
N ASP A 723 75.79 2.47 2.63
CA ASP A 723 75.44 2.52 4.06
C ASP A 723 74.64 1.29 4.51
N GLY A 724 74.33 0.38 3.56
CA GLY A 724 73.56 -0.83 3.79
C GLY A 724 72.05 -0.61 3.81
N LYS A 725 71.55 0.53 3.32
CA LYS A 725 70.10 0.74 3.15
C LYS A 725 69.62 -0.10 1.96
N VAL A 726 68.60 -0.92 2.19
CA VAL A 726 67.96 -1.76 1.17
C VAL A 726 66.60 -1.17 0.82
N THR A 727 66.37 -0.83 -0.45
CA THR A 727 65.10 -0.34 -0.98
C THR A 727 64.43 -1.42 -1.80
N PHE A 728 63.20 -1.80 -1.45
CA PHE A 728 62.36 -2.73 -2.22
C PHE A 728 61.20 -1.98 -2.87
N THR A 729 61.14 -2.02 -4.21
CA THR A 729 60.01 -1.52 -5.00
C THR A 729 59.21 -2.72 -5.51
N PRO A 730 58.06 -3.06 -4.89
CA PRO A 730 57.27 -4.21 -5.31
C PRO A 730 56.64 -4.01 -6.69
N ASP A 731 56.43 -5.10 -7.41
CA ASP A 731 55.48 -5.12 -8.53
C ASP A 731 54.06 -4.83 -8.00
N LYS A 732 53.24 -4.09 -8.75
CA LYS A 732 51.91 -3.64 -8.31
C LYS A 732 50.99 -4.79 -7.91
N GLN A 733 51.17 -5.98 -8.49
CA GLN A 733 50.33 -7.15 -8.23
C GLN A 733 50.92 -8.10 -7.17
N PHE A 734 52.17 -7.87 -6.75
CA PHE A 734 52.83 -8.76 -5.79
C PHE A 734 52.22 -8.62 -4.39
N LYS A 735 51.87 -9.75 -3.77
CA LYS A 735 51.40 -9.85 -2.39
C LYS A 735 52.02 -11.07 -1.71
N GLY A 736 52.29 -10.96 -0.41
CA GLY A 736 52.95 -12.00 0.37
C GLY A 736 54.43 -11.73 0.66
N GLU A 737 55.14 -12.76 1.10
CA GLU A 737 56.56 -12.66 1.46
C GLU A 737 57.46 -12.81 0.24
N THR A 738 58.48 -11.96 0.12
CA THR A 738 59.51 -12.09 -0.91
C THR A 738 60.42 -13.28 -0.60
N PRO A 739 61.15 -13.82 -1.59
CA PRO A 739 62.27 -14.70 -1.33
C PRO A 739 63.29 -14.03 -0.41
N GLU A 740 63.98 -14.82 0.41
CA GLU A 740 65.07 -14.34 1.26
C GLU A 740 66.31 -14.05 0.39
N LEU A 741 66.80 -12.81 0.42
CA LEU A 741 67.93 -12.35 -0.40
C LEU A 741 69.22 -12.29 0.42
N GLU A 742 70.31 -12.84 -0.12
CA GLU A 742 71.63 -12.78 0.50
C GLU A 742 72.44 -11.57 0.01
N LEU A 743 73.04 -10.81 0.93
CA LEU A 743 73.96 -9.71 0.65
C LEU A 743 75.34 -9.99 1.25
N THR A 744 76.40 -9.79 0.46
CA THR A 744 77.78 -10.09 0.86
C THR A 744 78.68 -8.84 0.81
N ARG A 745 79.57 -8.69 1.81
CA ARG A 745 80.63 -7.65 1.86
C ARG A 745 81.99 -8.27 2.24
N VAL A 746 83.09 -7.77 1.68
CA VAL A 746 84.46 -8.31 1.89
C VAL A 746 85.40 -7.30 2.56
N ASP A 747 86.21 -7.74 3.53
CA ASP A 747 87.23 -6.91 4.20
C ASP A 747 88.52 -6.71 3.35
N VAL A 748 89.48 -5.90 3.84
CA VAL A 748 90.77 -5.66 3.15
C VAL A 748 91.62 -6.91 2.94
N ASN A 749 91.35 -8.00 3.68
CA ASN A 749 91.99 -9.30 3.52
C ASN A 749 91.21 -10.25 2.61
N ARG A 750 90.10 -9.78 2.00
CA ARG A 750 89.17 -10.54 1.16
C ARG A 750 88.37 -11.62 1.90
N THR A 751 88.11 -11.44 3.18
CA THR A 751 87.21 -12.32 3.96
C THR A 751 85.76 -11.86 3.77
N PRO A 752 84.85 -12.70 3.22
CA PRO A 752 83.44 -12.32 3.02
C PRO A 752 82.61 -12.49 4.31
N VAL A 753 81.58 -11.66 4.45
CA VAL A 753 80.46 -11.82 5.39
C VAL A 753 79.14 -11.70 4.63
N THR A 754 78.19 -12.59 4.91
CA THR A 754 76.88 -12.66 4.23
C THR A 754 75.74 -12.47 5.25
N VAL A 755 74.76 -11.66 4.89
CA VAL A 755 73.52 -11.41 5.68
C VAL A 755 72.29 -11.61 4.82
N LYS A 756 71.12 -11.75 5.43
CA LYS A 756 69.86 -12.03 4.74
C LYS A 756 68.84 -10.89 4.89
N TYR A 757 68.07 -10.60 3.84
CA TYR A 757 67.02 -9.58 3.82
C TYR A 757 65.73 -10.13 3.21
N GLN A 758 64.58 -9.79 3.79
CA GLN A 758 63.25 -10.20 3.29
C GLN A 758 62.25 -9.05 3.42
N ALA A 759 61.28 -8.94 2.51
CA ALA A 759 60.17 -7.99 2.60
C ALA A 759 58.81 -8.72 2.58
N VAL A 760 57.79 -8.14 3.21
CA VAL A 760 56.41 -8.65 3.23
C VAL A 760 55.48 -7.58 2.66
N VAL A 761 54.62 -7.97 1.73
CA VAL A 761 53.62 -7.09 1.13
C VAL A 761 52.21 -7.50 1.56
N LYS A 762 51.54 -6.63 2.33
CA LYS A 762 50.16 -6.79 2.79
C LYS A 762 49.16 -6.39 1.71
N GLU A 763 48.15 -7.24 1.49
CA GLU A 763 47.06 -7.01 0.53
C GLU A 763 46.10 -5.91 1.03
N VAL A 764 45.66 -5.05 0.11
CA VAL A 764 44.60 -4.05 0.33
C VAL A 764 43.38 -4.42 -0.50
N VAL A 765 42.22 -4.55 0.15
CA VAL A 765 40.97 -4.97 -0.51
C VAL A 765 39.97 -3.81 -0.55
N PRO A 766 39.64 -3.25 -1.73
CA PRO A 766 38.59 -2.25 -1.85
C PRO A 766 37.20 -2.82 -1.55
N THR A 767 36.30 -1.97 -1.03
CA THR A 767 34.92 -2.35 -0.66
C THR A 767 33.90 -1.56 -1.47
N GLY A 768 32.84 -2.23 -1.92
CA GLY A 768 31.69 -1.62 -2.60
C GLY A 768 30.42 -1.72 -1.76
N THR A 769 29.61 -0.66 -1.76
CA THR A 769 28.29 -0.63 -1.10
C THR A 769 27.20 -0.59 -2.17
N ALA A 770 26.23 -1.50 -2.05
CA ALA A 770 25.10 -1.58 -2.97
C ALA A 770 24.18 -0.34 -2.86
N ALA A 771 23.48 -0.05 -3.95
CA ALA A 771 22.45 0.99 -3.99
C ALA A 771 21.09 0.39 -4.32
N THR A 772 20.03 1.00 -3.79
CA THR A 772 18.64 0.65 -4.11
C THR A 772 17.84 1.90 -4.40
N SER A 773 16.81 1.78 -5.21
CA SER A 773 15.84 2.86 -5.48
C SER A 773 14.43 2.29 -5.55
N THR A 774 13.44 3.16 -5.41
CA THR A 774 12.03 2.80 -5.59
C THR A 774 11.35 3.94 -6.32
N GLY A 775 10.64 3.61 -7.40
CA GLY A 775 9.99 4.61 -8.23
C GLY A 775 8.78 4.07 -9.00
N PRO A 776 7.91 4.97 -9.49
CA PRO A 776 6.72 4.63 -10.27
C PRO A 776 7.04 3.97 -11.62
N GLN A 777 6.12 3.13 -12.07
CA GLN A 777 6.13 2.47 -13.38
C GLN A 777 6.36 3.43 -14.55
N GLY A 778 7.22 3.02 -15.49
CA GLY A 778 7.53 3.77 -16.72
C GLY A 778 8.45 4.97 -16.54
N LEU A 779 8.91 5.27 -15.33
CA LEU A 779 9.80 6.40 -15.05
C LEU A 779 11.22 5.94 -14.70
N PRO A 780 12.26 6.62 -15.23
CA PRO A 780 13.64 6.33 -14.88
C PRO A 780 13.90 6.55 -13.39
N GLN A 781 14.69 5.67 -12.80
CA GLN A 781 15.12 5.77 -11.41
C GLN A 781 16.62 5.53 -11.31
N THR A 782 17.27 6.26 -10.41
CA THR A 782 18.72 6.27 -10.27
C THR A 782 19.16 5.70 -8.94
N GLY A 783 20.34 5.08 -8.92
CA GLY A 783 21.05 4.72 -7.72
C GLY A 783 22.55 4.72 -8.00
N THR A 784 23.32 5.18 -7.04
CA THR A 784 24.77 5.33 -7.17
C THR A 784 25.45 4.41 -6.17
N PRO A 785 25.88 3.20 -6.59
CA PRO A 785 26.73 2.37 -5.76
C PRO A 785 28.01 3.13 -5.37
N THR A 786 28.45 3.01 -4.13
CA THR A 786 29.63 3.72 -3.63
C THR A 786 30.79 2.76 -3.44
N PHE A 787 32.01 3.25 -3.65
CA PHE A 787 33.23 2.45 -3.59
C PHE A 787 34.25 3.15 -2.70
N GLN A 788 34.92 2.40 -1.84
CA GLN A 788 36.00 2.89 -0.98
C GLN A 788 37.25 2.02 -1.20
N GLY A 789 38.40 2.68 -1.33
CA GLY A 789 39.69 1.99 -1.34
C GLY A 789 39.91 1.27 0.00
N GLY A 790 40.59 0.12 -0.03
CA GLY A 790 40.88 -0.66 1.17
C GLY A 790 41.79 0.07 2.18
N ASP A 791 42.50 1.09 1.71
CA ASP A 791 43.31 2.02 2.50
C ASP A 791 43.28 3.42 1.84
N PRO A 792 43.26 4.54 2.58
CA PRO A 792 43.30 5.89 2.01
C PRO A 792 44.47 6.17 1.06
N LEU A 793 45.59 5.45 1.21
CA LEU A 793 46.77 5.57 0.34
C LEU A 793 46.62 4.82 -0.99
N VAL A 794 45.63 3.92 -1.10
CA VAL A 794 45.26 3.20 -2.34
C VAL A 794 43.77 3.47 -2.65
N PRO A 795 43.41 4.70 -3.09
CA PRO A 795 42.04 5.05 -3.39
C PRO A 795 41.54 4.38 -4.68
N ILE A 796 40.22 4.46 -4.90
CA ILE A 796 39.59 4.10 -6.18
C ILE A 796 40.22 4.92 -7.31
N ASP A 797 40.49 4.29 -8.46
CA ASP A 797 41.02 4.98 -9.62
C ASP A 797 39.89 5.68 -10.39
N GLU A 798 39.70 6.96 -10.09
CA GLU A 798 38.70 7.81 -10.76
C GLU A 798 39.01 8.06 -12.25
N THR A 799 40.19 7.68 -12.75
CA THR A 799 40.51 7.78 -14.19
C THR A 799 39.93 6.62 -14.99
N VAL A 800 39.53 5.52 -14.33
CA VAL A 800 38.88 4.37 -14.94
C VAL A 800 37.37 4.47 -14.74
N GLU A 801 36.65 4.67 -15.85
CA GLU A 801 35.19 4.80 -15.84
C GLU A 801 34.49 3.51 -15.34
N PRO A 802 33.30 3.63 -14.72
CA PRO A 802 32.56 2.47 -14.23
C PRO A 802 31.96 1.71 -15.40
N THR A 803 31.89 0.39 -15.28
CA THR A 803 31.26 -0.48 -16.29
C THR A 803 30.41 -1.56 -15.62
N PHE A 804 29.51 -2.17 -16.38
CA PHE A 804 28.82 -3.39 -15.95
C PHE A 804 29.76 -4.59 -16.00
N GLU A 805 29.29 -5.75 -15.52
CA GLU A 805 30.08 -6.98 -15.45
C GLU A 805 30.71 -7.39 -16.79
N ASP A 806 30.03 -7.11 -17.91
CA ASP A 806 30.43 -7.40 -19.29
C ASP A 806 31.26 -6.28 -19.96
N GLY A 807 31.59 -5.21 -19.21
CA GLY A 807 32.33 -4.06 -19.70
C GLY A 807 31.48 -3.01 -20.45
N SER A 808 30.17 -3.24 -20.60
CA SER A 808 29.27 -2.26 -21.22
C SER A 808 28.91 -1.12 -20.26
N LYS A 809 28.38 -0.02 -20.82
CA LYS A 809 27.76 1.09 -20.06
C LYS A 809 26.24 1.11 -20.17
N GLU A 810 25.68 0.16 -20.92
CA GLU A 810 24.25 0.02 -21.17
C GLU A 810 23.90 -1.46 -21.20
N LYS A 811 22.87 -1.85 -20.45
CA LYS A 811 22.39 -3.23 -20.36
C LYS A 811 20.87 -3.25 -20.37
N SER A 812 20.28 -3.83 -21.41
CA SER A 812 18.83 -4.01 -21.52
C SER A 812 18.44 -5.43 -21.09
N ILE A 813 17.41 -5.51 -20.24
CA ILE A 813 16.85 -6.79 -19.75
C ILE A 813 15.46 -6.94 -20.38
N PRO A 814 15.27 -7.90 -21.30
CA PRO A 814 14.03 -8.05 -22.04
C PRO A 814 12.81 -8.15 -21.13
N GLY A 815 11.82 -7.28 -21.36
CA GLY A 815 10.56 -7.26 -20.61
C GLY A 815 10.65 -6.59 -19.23
N GLN A 816 11.80 -6.03 -18.86
CA GLN A 816 12.00 -5.34 -17.58
C GLN A 816 12.41 -3.88 -17.76
N GLY A 817 13.42 -3.60 -18.61
CA GLY A 817 13.91 -2.24 -18.85
C GLY A 817 15.40 -2.18 -19.17
N THR A 818 15.95 -0.96 -19.22
CA THR A 818 17.34 -0.71 -19.59
C THR A 818 18.09 0.05 -18.50
N TYR A 819 19.28 -0.45 -18.15
CA TYR A 819 20.23 0.19 -17.27
C TYR A 819 21.30 0.97 -18.05
N THR A 820 21.65 2.16 -17.60
CA THR A 820 22.78 2.96 -18.12
C THR A 820 23.64 3.48 -16.97
N ILE A 821 24.96 3.59 -17.18
CA ILE A 821 25.89 4.14 -16.18
C ILE A 821 26.47 5.47 -16.64
N ALA A 822 26.43 6.48 -15.78
CA ALA A 822 27.11 7.75 -15.96
C ALA A 822 28.57 7.70 -15.45
N PRO A 823 29.47 8.61 -15.89
CA PRO A 823 30.89 8.60 -15.49
C PRO A 823 31.13 8.67 -13.96
N ASP A 824 30.22 9.33 -13.24
CA ASP A 824 30.22 9.44 -11.78
C ASP A 824 29.83 8.14 -11.05
N GLY A 825 29.44 7.09 -11.77
CA GLY A 825 28.99 5.81 -11.21
C GLY A 825 27.49 5.74 -10.94
N THR A 826 26.73 6.78 -11.26
CA THR A 826 25.27 6.76 -11.14
C THR A 826 24.68 5.81 -12.17
N VAL A 827 23.94 4.81 -11.71
CA VAL A 827 23.21 3.88 -12.57
C VAL A 827 21.77 4.35 -12.69
N THR A 828 21.28 4.51 -13.91
CA THR A 828 19.88 4.82 -14.22
C THR A 828 19.21 3.55 -14.75
N PHE A 829 18.10 3.15 -14.14
CA PHE A 829 17.22 2.12 -14.67
C PHE A 829 15.97 2.77 -15.26
N THR A 830 15.75 2.57 -16.55
CA THR A 830 14.51 2.96 -17.24
C THR A 830 13.65 1.71 -17.42
N PRO A 831 12.60 1.52 -16.61
CA PRO A 831 11.72 0.35 -16.75
C PRO A 831 10.96 0.39 -18.07
N ASP A 832 10.70 -0.80 -18.63
CA ASP A 832 9.72 -0.94 -19.69
C ASP A 832 8.34 -0.46 -19.18
N LYS A 833 7.54 0.17 -20.07
CA LYS A 833 6.29 0.85 -19.67
C LYS A 833 5.32 -0.01 -18.85
N GLN A 834 5.31 -1.32 -19.04
CA GLN A 834 4.42 -2.28 -18.36
C GLN A 834 5.07 -3.04 -17.21
N PHE A 835 6.36 -2.84 -16.97
CA PHE A 835 7.10 -3.58 -15.95
C PHE A 835 6.77 -3.08 -14.54
N VAL A 836 6.48 -4.00 -13.63
CA VAL A 836 6.19 -3.76 -12.21
C VAL A 836 6.92 -4.81 -11.38
N GLY A 837 7.48 -4.41 -10.24
CA GLY A 837 8.22 -5.29 -9.34
C GLY A 837 9.72 -5.02 -9.37
N ASN A 838 10.49 -6.05 -9.04
CA ASN A 838 11.95 -5.98 -8.91
C ASN A 838 12.59 -6.55 -10.17
N PRO A 839 13.27 -5.72 -10.99
CA PRO A 839 14.03 -6.23 -12.13
C PRO A 839 15.29 -6.94 -11.64
N ASP A 840 15.89 -7.73 -12.53
CA ASP A 840 17.18 -8.36 -12.27
C ASP A 840 18.23 -7.26 -11.99
N PRO A 841 18.98 -7.37 -10.87
CA PRO A 841 19.94 -6.35 -10.47
C PRO A 841 21.15 -6.35 -11.41
N VAL A 842 21.82 -5.20 -11.47
CA VAL A 842 23.08 -5.04 -12.22
C VAL A 842 24.25 -4.79 -11.30
N THR A 843 25.41 -5.34 -11.67
CA THR A 843 26.67 -5.19 -10.94
C THR A 843 27.54 -4.16 -11.64
N VAL A 844 27.95 -3.13 -10.91
CA VAL A 844 28.91 -2.10 -11.35
C VAL A 844 30.31 -2.49 -10.88
N LYS A 845 31.29 -2.44 -11.78
CA LYS A 845 32.71 -2.70 -11.52
C LYS A 845 33.52 -1.39 -11.51
N ARG A 846 34.42 -1.29 -10.54
CA ARG A 846 35.49 -0.28 -10.43
C ARG A 846 36.82 -0.98 -10.13
N VAL A 847 37.92 -0.24 -10.24
CA VAL A 847 39.26 -0.69 -9.81
C VAL A 847 39.88 0.37 -8.91
N ASP A 848 40.72 -0.06 -7.97
CA ASP A 848 41.61 0.86 -7.25
C ASP A 848 42.84 1.25 -8.10
N LYS A 849 43.68 2.18 -7.61
CA LYS A 849 44.92 2.59 -8.29
C LYS A 849 45.95 1.46 -8.48
N ASN A 850 45.79 0.33 -7.79
CA ASN A 850 46.61 -0.88 -7.97
C ASN A 850 46.01 -1.84 -9.01
N GLY A 851 44.81 -1.57 -9.51
CA GLY A 851 44.09 -2.40 -10.49
C GLY A 851 43.26 -3.52 -9.84
N THR A 852 43.06 -3.51 -8.52
CA THR A 852 42.25 -4.50 -7.81
C THR A 852 40.77 -4.25 -8.09
N PRO A 853 40.02 -5.22 -8.65
CA PRO A 853 38.62 -5.03 -8.97
C PRO A 853 37.73 -5.01 -7.72
N VAL A 854 36.75 -4.12 -7.71
CA VAL A 854 35.67 -4.07 -6.72
C VAL A 854 34.33 -3.99 -7.44
N ALA A 855 33.30 -4.61 -6.87
CA ALA A 855 31.97 -4.64 -7.44
C ALA A 855 30.91 -4.28 -6.39
N ALA A 856 29.84 -3.63 -6.83
CA ALA A 856 28.66 -3.35 -6.03
C ALA A 856 27.41 -3.45 -6.92
N THR A 857 26.26 -3.79 -6.34
CA THR A 857 25.01 -3.98 -7.08
C THR A 857 24.11 -2.76 -6.99
N TYR A 858 23.32 -2.53 -8.05
CA TYR A 858 22.17 -1.62 -8.04
C TYR A 858 20.89 -2.43 -8.25
N THR A 859 19.95 -2.29 -7.30
CA THR A 859 18.65 -3.00 -7.33
C THR A 859 17.49 -2.01 -7.21
N PRO A 860 16.84 -1.61 -8.32
CA PRO A 860 15.67 -0.75 -8.29
C PRO A 860 14.39 -1.54 -7.94
N THR A 861 13.31 -0.83 -7.62
CA THR A 861 11.96 -1.39 -7.41
C THR A 861 10.95 -0.52 -8.15
N VAL A 862 10.09 -1.13 -8.97
CA VAL A 862 9.08 -0.42 -9.76
C VAL A 862 7.69 -0.64 -9.14
N THR A 863 7.07 0.44 -8.67
CA THR A 863 5.71 0.41 -8.12
C THR A 863 4.67 0.65 -9.20
N LYS A 864 3.59 -0.14 -9.18
CA LYS A 864 2.48 -0.02 -10.14
C LYS A 864 1.83 1.37 -10.06
N VAL A 865 1.59 1.99 -11.21
CA VAL A 865 0.76 3.20 -11.33
C VAL A 865 -0.59 2.79 -11.90
N THR A 866 -1.69 3.18 -11.26
CA THR A 866 -3.05 2.84 -11.72
C THR A 866 -3.88 4.13 -11.85
N PRO A 867 -4.29 4.54 -13.08
CA PRO A 867 -5.16 5.69 -13.27
C PRO A 867 -6.55 5.47 -12.66
N THR A 868 -7.21 6.57 -12.27
CA THR A 868 -8.55 6.58 -11.65
C THR A 868 -9.53 7.36 -12.51
N SER A 869 -10.83 7.10 -12.33
CA SER A 869 -11.90 7.77 -13.09
C SER A 869 -13.14 8.05 -12.27
N THR A 870 -13.97 8.96 -12.77
CA THR A 870 -15.28 9.29 -12.22
C THR A 870 -16.32 9.20 -13.34
N ASN A 871 -17.42 8.51 -13.05
CA ASN A 871 -18.55 8.38 -13.97
C ASN A 871 -19.30 9.72 -14.12
N ALA A 872 -19.99 9.90 -15.25
CA ALA A 872 -20.84 11.06 -15.50
C ALA A 872 -22.31 10.64 -15.65
N THR A 873 -23.21 11.52 -15.23
CA THR A 873 -24.66 11.36 -15.40
C THR A 873 -25.27 12.66 -15.89
N SER A 874 -26.40 12.56 -16.59
CA SER A 874 -27.19 13.71 -17.00
C SER A 874 -28.69 13.40 -16.90
N THR A 875 -29.51 14.43 -16.90
CA THR A 875 -30.97 14.30 -16.95
C THR A 875 -31.54 15.42 -17.80
N GLY A 876 -32.47 15.09 -18.70
CA GLY A 876 -33.06 16.06 -19.61
C GLY A 876 -34.32 15.54 -20.31
N PRO A 877 -35.05 16.42 -21.01
CA PRO A 877 -36.32 16.09 -21.64
C PRO A 877 -36.16 15.17 -22.86
N GLN A 878 -37.23 14.42 -23.14
CA GLN A 878 -37.39 13.57 -24.32
C GLN A 878 -37.05 14.29 -25.62
N GLY A 879 -36.31 13.61 -26.52
CA GLY A 879 -35.94 14.13 -27.84
C GLY A 879 -34.86 15.22 -27.84
N VAL A 880 -34.32 15.60 -26.68
CA VAL A 880 -33.26 16.63 -26.57
C VAL A 880 -31.91 15.97 -26.28
N PRO A 881 -30.84 16.30 -27.03
CA PRO A 881 -29.49 15.82 -26.74
C PRO A 881 -29.02 16.23 -25.34
N GLN A 882 -28.34 15.31 -24.66
CA GLN A 882 -27.79 15.50 -23.31
C GLN A 882 -26.30 15.18 -23.31
N THR A 883 -25.52 15.93 -22.55
CA THR A 883 -24.06 15.72 -22.46
C THR A 883 -23.62 15.34 -21.06
N GLY A 884 -22.53 14.60 -20.97
CA GLY A 884 -21.79 14.35 -19.74
C GLY A 884 -20.35 14.00 -20.06
N THR A 885 -19.44 14.46 -19.21
CA THR A 885 -17.99 14.32 -19.42
C THR A 885 -17.41 13.51 -18.27
N PRO A 886 -17.19 12.19 -18.44
CA PRO A 886 -16.46 11.40 -17.46
C PRO A 886 -15.04 11.98 -17.25
N SER A 887 -14.56 12.00 -16.01
CA SER A 887 -13.24 12.54 -15.69
C SER A 887 -12.23 11.43 -15.42
N PHE A 888 -10.97 11.64 -15.81
CA PHE A 888 -9.87 10.69 -15.64
C PHE A 888 -8.68 11.40 -15.00
N GLN A 889 -8.01 10.72 -14.07
CA GLN A 889 -6.81 11.22 -13.41
C GLN A 889 -5.71 10.16 -13.49
N GLY A 890 -4.48 10.60 -13.78
CA GLY A 890 -3.30 9.72 -13.74
C GLY A 890 -3.07 9.22 -12.31
N GLY A 891 -2.62 7.97 -12.18
CA GLY A 891 -2.33 7.36 -10.87
C GLY A 891 -1.12 8.00 -10.16
N ASP A 892 -0.28 8.69 -10.92
CA ASP A 892 0.86 9.47 -10.45
C ASP A 892 0.93 10.79 -11.26
N PRO A 893 1.19 11.96 -10.66
CA PRO A 893 1.32 13.22 -11.40
C PRO A 893 2.35 13.21 -12.54
N LEU A 894 3.40 12.39 -12.43
CA LEU A 894 4.43 12.22 -13.45
C LEU A 894 4.03 11.23 -14.56
N VAL A 895 2.96 10.46 -14.36
CA VAL A 895 2.34 9.57 -15.36
C VAL A 895 0.87 10.01 -15.58
N PRO A 896 0.63 11.17 -16.22
CA PRO A 896 -0.72 11.67 -16.46
C PRO A 896 -1.45 10.83 -17.52
N ILE A 897 -2.76 11.09 -17.64
CA ILE A 897 -3.56 10.61 -18.78
C ILE A 897 -2.92 11.10 -20.08
N ASP A 898 -2.84 10.21 -21.07
CA ASP A 898 -2.28 10.56 -22.37
C ASP A 898 -3.30 11.32 -23.20
N GLU A 899 -3.26 12.65 -23.13
CA GLU A 899 -4.11 13.55 -23.91
C GLU A 899 -3.85 13.48 -25.43
N THR A 900 -2.79 12.77 -25.89
CA THR A 900 -2.56 12.54 -27.33
C THR A 900 -3.37 11.37 -27.88
N VAL A 901 -3.88 10.50 -27.00
CA VAL A 901 -4.78 9.41 -27.36
C VAL A 901 -6.22 9.85 -27.12
N GLU A 902 -6.96 10.05 -28.20
CA GLU A 902 -8.36 10.47 -28.12
C GLU A 902 -9.22 9.43 -27.38
N PRO A 903 -10.23 9.88 -26.61
CA PRO A 903 -11.12 8.97 -25.90
C PRO A 903 -12.00 8.21 -26.90
N THR A 904 -12.29 6.95 -26.57
CA THR A 904 -13.16 6.08 -27.38
C THR A 904 -14.15 5.36 -26.46
N PHE A 905 -15.20 4.77 -27.03
CA PHE A 905 -16.00 3.80 -26.31
C PHE A 905 -15.21 2.50 -26.09
N ALA A 906 -15.67 1.63 -25.19
CA ALA A 906 -14.99 0.36 -24.88
C ALA A 906 -14.75 -0.56 -26.10
N ASP A 907 -15.57 -0.42 -27.15
CA ASP A 907 -15.43 -1.13 -28.43
C ASP A 907 -14.51 -0.41 -29.46
N GLY A 908 -13.90 0.71 -29.07
CA GLY A 908 -13.01 1.53 -29.90
C GLY A 908 -13.74 2.52 -30.82
N SER A 909 -15.08 2.51 -30.86
CA SER A 909 -15.86 3.44 -31.68
C SER A 909 -15.96 4.84 -31.04
N LYS A 910 -16.35 5.83 -31.83
CA LYS A 910 -16.69 7.20 -31.36
C LYS A 910 -18.18 7.52 -31.45
N GLU A 911 -18.95 6.60 -32.01
CA GLU A 911 -20.38 6.70 -32.19
C GLU A 911 -21.00 5.34 -31.92
N LYS A 912 -22.05 5.30 -31.10
CA LYS A 912 -22.75 4.07 -30.73
C LYS A 912 -24.25 4.33 -30.68
N SER A 913 -24.98 3.74 -31.63
CA SER A 913 -26.44 3.77 -31.65
C SER A 913 -27.02 2.56 -30.92
N ILE A 914 -27.94 2.79 -30.00
CA ILE A 914 -28.65 1.76 -29.26
C ILE A 914 -30.09 1.71 -29.79
N PRO A 915 -30.49 0.64 -30.50
CA PRO A 915 -31.78 0.57 -31.16
C PRO A 915 -32.96 0.87 -30.22
N GLY A 916 -33.79 1.84 -30.61
CA GLY A 916 -34.99 2.23 -29.85
C GLY A 916 -34.72 3.11 -28.62
N GLN A 917 -33.47 3.52 -28.38
CA GLN A 917 -33.09 4.36 -27.26
C GLN A 917 -32.48 5.68 -27.71
N GLY A 918 -31.48 5.63 -28.61
CA GLY A 918 -30.79 6.82 -29.11
C GLY A 918 -29.34 6.56 -29.49
N THR A 919 -28.60 7.62 -29.78
CA THR A 919 -27.20 7.55 -30.26
C THR A 919 -26.26 8.32 -29.35
N TYR A 920 -25.16 7.67 -28.96
CA TYR A 920 -24.03 8.28 -28.25
C TYR A 920 -22.93 8.69 -29.22
N THR A 921 -22.36 9.88 -29.01
CA THR A 921 -21.14 10.34 -29.69
C THR A 921 -20.15 10.87 -28.66
N ILE A 922 -18.85 10.74 -28.93
CA ILE A 922 -17.79 11.27 -28.06
C ILE A 922 -16.92 12.30 -28.78
N ALA A 923 -16.69 13.43 -28.13
CA ALA A 923 -15.80 14.49 -28.59
C ALA A 923 -14.35 14.27 -28.11
N PRO A 924 -13.34 14.90 -28.75
CA PRO A 924 -11.93 14.75 -28.35
C PRO A 924 -11.63 15.15 -26.90
N ASP A 925 -12.40 16.09 -26.35
CA ASP A 925 -12.31 16.53 -24.95
C ASP A 925 -12.90 15.52 -23.94
N GLY A 926 -13.43 14.39 -24.40
CA GLY A 926 -14.06 13.36 -23.57
C GLY A 926 -15.54 13.59 -23.28
N THR A 927 -16.13 14.67 -23.80
CA THR A 927 -17.56 14.94 -23.65
C THR A 927 -18.37 13.92 -24.46
N VAL A 928 -19.22 13.15 -23.78
CA VAL A 928 -20.15 12.22 -24.41
C VAL A 928 -21.51 12.90 -24.56
N THR A 929 -22.05 12.88 -25.78
CA THR A 929 -23.39 13.36 -26.10
C THR A 929 -24.30 12.18 -26.37
N PHE A 930 -25.43 12.10 -25.68
CA PHE A 930 -26.51 11.16 -25.98
C PHE A 930 -27.67 11.92 -26.62
N THR A 931 -28.04 11.51 -27.83
CA THR A 931 -29.23 12.00 -28.54
C THR A 931 -30.31 10.93 -28.44
N PRO A 932 -31.32 11.10 -27.57
CA PRO A 932 -32.40 10.13 -27.45
C PRO A 932 -33.25 10.06 -28.72
N ASP A 933 -33.75 8.87 -29.04
CA ASP A 933 -34.81 8.73 -30.03
C ASP A 933 -36.05 9.52 -29.58
N LYS A 934 -36.79 10.11 -30.52
CA LYS A 934 -37.90 11.03 -30.22
C LYS A 934 -38.94 10.50 -29.25
N GLN A 935 -39.13 9.18 -29.16
CA GLN A 935 -40.10 8.51 -28.30
C GLN A 935 -39.51 7.86 -27.04
N PHE A 936 -38.19 7.90 -26.87
CA PHE A 936 -37.53 7.23 -25.77
C PHE A 936 -37.68 8.01 -24.46
N VAL A 937 -38.00 7.28 -23.38
CA VAL A 937 -38.16 7.78 -22.01
C VAL A 937 -37.55 6.76 -21.06
N GLY A 938 -36.83 7.23 -20.03
CA GLY A 938 -36.17 6.38 -19.04
C GLY A 938 -34.64 6.42 -19.15
N ASN A 939 -34.00 5.38 -18.65
CA ASN A 939 -32.54 5.25 -18.64
C ASN A 939 -32.11 4.38 -19.82
N PRO A 940 -31.38 4.91 -20.80
CA PRO A 940 -30.79 4.09 -21.85
C PRO A 940 -29.63 3.26 -21.30
N ASP A 941 -29.24 2.23 -22.04
CA ASP A 941 -28.06 1.44 -21.72
C ASP A 941 -26.82 2.36 -21.68
N PRO A 942 -26.05 2.33 -20.59
CA PRO A 942 -24.91 3.23 -20.43
C PRO A 942 -23.76 2.85 -21.36
N VAL A 943 -22.96 3.86 -21.73
CA VAL A 943 -21.73 3.65 -22.50
C VAL A 943 -20.50 3.79 -21.60
N THR A 944 -19.48 2.99 -21.90
CA THR A 944 -18.19 3.04 -21.21
C THR A 944 -17.18 3.77 -22.09
N VAL A 945 -16.61 4.85 -21.57
CA VAL A 945 -15.51 5.60 -22.16
C VAL A 945 -14.19 5.02 -21.68
N LYS A 946 -13.24 4.86 -22.60
CA LYS A 946 -11.91 4.32 -22.37
C LYS A 946 -10.85 5.37 -22.65
N ARG A 947 -9.92 5.52 -21.71
CA ARG A 947 -8.70 6.35 -21.82
C ARG A 947 -7.48 5.52 -21.38
N VAL A 948 -6.29 6.00 -21.72
CA VAL A 948 -5.02 5.41 -21.29
C VAL A 948 -4.14 6.49 -20.67
N ASP A 949 -3.29 6.11 -19.71
CA ASP A 949 -2.17 6.95 -19.28
C ASP A 949 -0.99 6.89 -20.27
N LYS A 950 0.05 7.69 -20.04
CA LYS A 950 1.27 7.69 -20.88
C LYS A 950 2.03 6.36 -20.91
N ASN A 951 1.74 5.46 -19.96
CA ASN A 951 2.28 4.09 -19.92
C ASN A 951 1.41 3.11 -20.73
N GLY A 952 0.22 3.52 -21.20
CA GLY A 952 -0.74 2.68 -21.89
C GLY A 952 -1.65 1.89 -20.94
N THR A 953 -1.66 2.20 -19.64
CA THR A 953 -2.56 1.57 -18.67
C THR A 953 -3.98 2.08 -18.92
N GLU A 954 -4.91 1.15 -19.15
CA GLU A 954 -6.30 1.48 -19.46
C GLU A 954 -7.06 1.90 -18.20
N VAL A 955 -7.92 2.91 -18.35
CA VAL A 955 -8.92 3.32 -17.36
C VAL A 955 -10.26 3.55 -18.08
N THR A 956 -11.34 3.14 -17.43
CA THR A 956 -12.69 3.25 -17.98
C THR A 956 -13.62 4.01 -17.05
N ALA A 957 -14.61 4.68 -17.60
CA ALA A 957 -15.66 5.38 -16.87
C ALA A 957 -16.98 5.29 -17.63
N THR A 958 -18.11 5.29 -16.95
CA THR A 958 -19.43 5.21 -17.60
C THR A 958 -20.09 6.58 -17.71
N TYR A 959 -20.86 6.77 -18.79
CA TYR A 959 -21.84 7.84 -18.92
C TYR A 959 -23.26 7.27 -18.93
N THR A 960 -24.12 7.76 -18.03
CA THR A 960 -25.49 7.30 -17.85
C THR A 960 -26.48 8.48 -17.86
N PRO A 961 -27.11 8.77 -19.01
CA PRO A 961 -28.14 9.80 -19.10
C PRO A 961 -29.51 9.30 -18.59
N THR A 962 -30.44 10.23 -18.37
CA THR A 962 -31.83 9.95 -17.98
C THR A 962 -32.76 10.84 -18.79
N VAL A 963 -33.74 10.24 -19.47
CA VAL A 963 -34.67 10.95 -20.34
C VAL A 963 -36.04 11.05 -19.67
N THR A 964 -36.47 12.28 -19.37
CA THR A 964 -37.77 12.57 -18.76
C THR A 964 -38.86 12.76 -19.82
N LYS A 965 -40.06 12.28 -19.52
CA LYS A 965 -41.21 12.38 -20.43
C LYS A 965 -41.68 13.83 -20.57
N VAL A 966 -41.93 14.27 -21.80
CA VAL A 966 -42.54 15.59 -22.09
C VAL A 966 -44.01 15.38 -22.46
N ILE A 967 -44.93 16.15 -21.87
CA ILE A 967 -46.38 16.07 -22.14
C ILE A 967 -46.89 17.46 -22.53
N PRO A 968 -47.29 17.69 -23.80
CA PRO A 968 -47.91 18.95 -24.22
C PRO A 968 -49.29 19.16 -23.58
N THR A 969 -49.67 20.43 -23.38
CA THR A 969 -50.94 20.84 -22.76
C THR A 969 -51.78 21.71 -23.71
N SER A 970 -53.09 21.81 -23.47
CA SER A 970 -53.98 22.61 -24.33
C SER A 970 -55.19 23.19 -23.60
N THR A 971 -55.79 24.22 -24.19
CA THR A 971 -57.00 24.91 -23.70
C THR A 971 -58.09 24.88 -24.76
N ASN A 972 -59.31 24.53 -24.34
CA ASN A 972 -60.50 24.49 -25.20
C ASN A 972 -60.96 25.91 -25.58
N ALA A 973 -61.70 26.03 -26.69
CA ALA A 973 -62.31 27.28 -27.12
C ALA A 973 -63.84 27.18 -27.18
N THR A 974 -64.53 28.26 -26.88
CA THR A 974 -66.00 28.37 -26.97
C THR A 974 -66.40 29.71 -27.59
N SER A 975 -67.55 29.78 -28.23
CA SER A 975 -68.11 31.02 -28.78
C SER A 975 -69.64 31.02 -28.66
N THR A 976 -70.24 32.21 -28.65
CA THR A 976 -71.71 32.39 -28.56
C THR A 976 -72.15 33.46 -29.55
N GLY A 977 -73.18 33.20 -30.35
CA GLY A 977 -73.69 34.19 -31.30
C GLY A 977 -75.10 33.94 -31.82
N PRO A 978 -75.66 34.89 -32.59
CA PRO A 978 -77.01 34.77 -33.13
C PRO A 978 -77.10 33.71 -34.23
N GLN A 979 -78.27 33.08 -34.34
CA GLN A 979 -78.63 32.11 -35.38
C GLN A 979 -78.24 32.58 -36.79
N GLY A 980 -77.64 31.68 -37.59
CA GLY A 980 -77.33 31.90 -39.00
C GLY A 980 -76.01 32.63 -39.29
N VAL A 981 -75.26 33.03 -38.27
CA VAL A 981 -73.97 33.74 -38.42
C VAL A 981 -72.81 32.78 -38.13
N PRO A 982 -71.79 32.64 -38.99
CA PRO A 982 -70.61 31.83 -38.68
C PRO A 982 -69.96 32.25 -37.35
N GLN A 983 -69.54 31.28 -36.55
CA GLN A 983 -68.85 31.50 -35.28
C GLN A 983 -67.43 30.95 -35.33
N THR A 984 -66.47 31.67 -34.76
CA THR A 984 -65.06 31.26 -34.71
C THR A 984 -64.55 31.08 -33.29
N GLY A 985 -63.56 30.21 -33.13
CA GLY A 985 -62.79 30.06 -31.89
C GLY A 985 -61.47 29.35 -32.15
N THR A 986 -60.44 29.72 -31.38
CA THR A 986 -59.07 29.24 -31.57
C THR A 986 -58.60 28.53 -30.30
N PRO A 987 -58.61 27.19 -30.27
CA PRO A 987 -58.00 26.44 -29.17
C PRO A 987 -56.49 26.72 -29.09
N SER A 988 -55.93 26.81 -27.88
CA SER A 988 -54.50 27.07 -27.67
C SER A 988 -53.74 25.83 -27.23
N PHE A 989 -52.49 25.70 -27.67
CA PHE A 989 -51.62 24.56 -27.37
C PHE A 989 -50.27 25.06 -26.85
N GLN A 990 -49.70 24.38 -25.86
CA GLN A 990 -48.40 24.68 -25.30
C GLN A 990 -47.56 23.40 -25.24
N GLY A 991 -46.29 23.48 -25.68
CA GLY A 991 -45.34 22.38 -25.53
C GLY A 991 -45.10 22.06 -24.05
N GLY A 992 -44.89 20.78 -23.73
CA GLY A 992 -44.66 20.35 -22.35
C GLY A 992 -43.33 20.82 -21.76
N ASP A 993 -42.38 21.21 -22.62
CA ASP A 993 -41.08 21.79 -22.29
C ASP A 993 -40.74 22.87 -23.33
N PRO A 994 -40.16 24.04 -22.96
CA PRO A 994 -39.76 25.07 -23.92
C PRO A 994 -38.80 24.60 -25.03
N LEU A 995 -37.97 23.57 -24.77
CA LEU A 995 -37.07 22.96 -25.74
C LEU A 995 -37.79 22.00 -26.71
N VAL A 996 -39.02 21.60 -26.38
CA VAL A 996 -39.89 20.76 -27.21
C VAL A 996 -41.24 21.48 -27.44
N PRO A 997 -41.26 22.57 -28.25
CA PRO A 997 -42.48 23.32 -28.53
C PRO A 997 -43.44 22.56 -29.45
N ILE A 998 -44.66 23.10 -29.60
CA ILE A 998 -45.61 22.67 -30.64
C ILE A 998 -44.94 22.80 -32.02
N ASP A 999 -45.13 21.79 -32.88
CA ASP A 999 -44.60 21.84 -34.23
C ASP A 999 -45.50 22.67 -35.13
N GLU A 1000 -45.19 23.95 -35.25
CA GLU A 1000 -45.91 24.90 -36.11
C GLU A 1000 -45.75 24.59 -37.62
N THR A 1001 -44.84 23.68 -38.00
CA THR A 1001 -44.72 23.23 -39.41
C THR A 1001 -45.78 22.20 -39.78
N VAL A 1002 -46.41 21.56 -38.78
CA VAL A 1002 -47.52 20.62 -38.96
C VAL A 1002 -48.83 21.37 -38.73
N GLU A 1003 -49.60 21.55 -39.80
CA GLU A 1003 -50.90 22.23 -39.74
C GLU A 1003 -51.89 21.49 -38.81
N PRO A 1004 -52.80 22.22 -38.15
CA PRO A 1004 -53.78 21.63 -37.25
C PRO A 1004 -54.83 20.86 -38.06
N THR A 1005 -55.30 19.77 -37.50
CA THR A 1005 -56.36 18.94 -38.10
C THR A 1005 -57.43 18.62 -37.06
N PHE A 1006 -58.59 18.15 -37.50
CA PHE A 1006 -59.52 17.50 -36.60
C PHE A 1006 -59.00 16.12 -36.18
N ALA A 1007 -59.60 15.51 -35.16
CA ALA A 1007 -59.16 14.21 -34.63
C ALA A 1007 -59.10 13.07 -35.68
N ASP A 1008 -59.87 13.17 -36.76
CA ASP A 1008 -59.89 12.25 -37.90
C ASP A 1008 -58.88 12.61 -39.02
N GLY A 1009 -58.11 13.69 -38.85
CA GLY A 1009 -57.12 14.18 -39.80
C GLY A 1009 -57.68 15.12 -40.88
N SER A 1010 -58.98 15.41 -40.89
CA SER A 1010 -59.58 16.32 -41.87
C SER A 1010 -59.39 17.80 -41.48
N LYS A 1011 -59.64 18.71 -42.43
CA LYS A 1011 -59.72 20.16 -42.19
C LYS A 1011 -61.14 20.72 -42.30
N GLU A 1012 -62.08 19.86 -42.64
CA GLU A 1012 -63.49 20.20 -42.81
C GLU A 1012 -64.33 19.04 -42.27
N LYS A 1013 -65.35 19.37 -41.47
CA LYS A 1013 -66.27 18.40 -40.90
C LYS A 1013 -67.68 18.95 -40.93
N SER A 1014 -68.53 18.36 -41.78
CA SER A 1014 -69.95 18.68 -41.84
C SER A 1014 -70.75 17.80 -40.89
N ILE A 1015 -71.63 18.42 -40.11
CA ILE A 1015 -72.53 17.72 -39.18
C ILE A 1015 -73.96 17.88 -39.72
N PRO A 1016 -74.58 16.79 -40.22
CA PRO A 1016 -75.88 16.85 -40.88
C PRO A 1016 -76.94 17.55 -40.03
N GLY A 1017 -77.58 18.58 -40.60
CA GLY A 1017 -78.66 19.33 -39.97
C GLY A 1017 -78.19 20.35 -38.92
N GLN A 1018 -76.87 20.52 -38.72
CA GLN A 1018 -76.32 21.50 -37.79
C GLN A 1018 -75.47 22.56 -38.50
N GLY A 1019 -74.52 22.14 -39.34
CA GLY A 1019 -73.60 23.04 -40.05
C GLY A 1019 -72.23 22.41 -40.32
N THR A 1020 -71.27 23.23 -40.76
CA THR A 1020 -69.94 22.76 -41.16
C THR A 1020 -68.82 23.47 -40.40
N TYR A 1021 -67.89 22.68 -39.85
CA TYR A 1021 -66.63 23.14 -39.27
C TYR A 1021 -65.53 23.18 -40.31
N THR A 1022 -64.74 24.26 -40.33
CA THR A 1022 -63.48 24.37 -41.08
C THR A 1022 -62.37 24.85 -40.16
N ILE A 1023 -61.13 24.43 -40.41
CA ILE A 1023 -59.95 24.87 -39.65
C ILE A 1023 -58.93 25.58 -40.55
N ALA A 1024 -58.46 26.73 -40.08
CA ALA A 1024 -57.41 27.51 -40.74
C ALA A 1024 -56.00 27.10 -40.25
N PRO A 1025 -54.92 27.41 -41.00
CA PRO A 1025 -53.55 27.06 -40.62
C PRO A 1025 -53.09 27.61 -39.25
N ASP A 1026 -53.65 28.76 -38.84
CA ASP A 1026 -53.41 29.39 -37.53
C ASP A 1026 -54.12 28.67 -36.36
N GLY A 1027 -54.90 27.62 -36.64
CA GLY A 1027 -55.67 26.87 -35.63
C GLY A 1027 -57.06 27.44 -35.35
N THR A 1028 -57.46 28.50 -36.04
CA THR A 1028 -58.81 29.07 -35.90
C THR A 1028 -59.83 28.12 -36.51
N VAL A 1029 -60.80 27.69 -35.70
CA VAL A 1029 -61.92 26.85 -36.13
C VAL A 1029 -63.14 27.72 -36.38
N THR A 1030 -63.74 27.60 -37.57
CA THR A 1030 -64.98 28.30 -37.95
C THR A 1030 -66.10 27.29 -38.06
N PHE A 1031 -67.23 27.55 -37.41
CA PHE A 1031 -68.48 26.81 -37.62
C PHE A 1031 -69.48 27.67 -38.39
N THR A 1032 -69.88 27.21 -39.56
CA THR A 1032 -70.95 27.82 -40.36
C THR A 1032 -72.25 27.05 -40.11
N PRO A 1033 -73.22 27.60 -39.35
CA PRO A 1033 -74.45 26.91 -39.04
C PRO A 1033 -75.35 26.79 -40.28
N ASP A 1034 -76.14 25.73 -40.35
CA ASP A 1034 -77.27 25.66 -41.28
C ASP A 1034 -78.28 26.78 -40.95
N LYS A 1035 -78.96 27.35 -41.96
CA LYS A 1035 -79.77 28.58 -41.83
C LYS A 1035 -80.82 28.54 -40.71
N GLN A 1036 -81.29 27.37 -40.30
CA GLN A 1036 -82.32 27.18 -39.27
C GLN A 1036 -81.79 26.62 -37.94
N PHE A 1037 -80.48 26.36 -37.83
CA PHE A 1037 -79.88 25.73 -36.65
C PHE A 1037 -79.87 26.68 -35.44
N VAL A 1038 -80.32 26.17 -34.28
CA VAL A 1038 -80.33 26.85 -32.98
C VAL A 1038 -79.89 25.85 -31.90
N GLY A 1039 -79.17 26.32 -30.87
CA GLY A 1039 -78.63 25.47 -29.81
C GLY A 1039 -77.12 25.20 -29.96
N LYS A 1040 -76.66 24.12 -29.34
CA LYS A 1040 -75.24 23.72 -29.30
C LYS A 1040 -74.99 22.59 -30.31
N PRO A 1041 -74.17 22.81 -31.36
CA PRO A 1041 -73.78 21.73 -32.25
C PRO A 1041 -72.78 20.79 -31.56
N ASP A 1042 -72.60 19.60 -32.12
CA ASP A 1042 -71.64 18.63 -31.59
C ASP A 1042 -70.21 19.21 -31.70
N PRO A 1043 -69.44 19.26 -30.59
CA PRO A 1043 -68.13 19.91 -30.60
C PRO A 1043 -67.13 19.12 -31.45
N VAL A 1044 -66.14 19.84 -31.98
CA VAL A 1044 -65.02 19.23 -32.72
C VAL A 1044 -63.74 19.26 -31.90
N THR A 1045 -62.92 18.23 -32.08
CA THR A 1045 -61.61 18.12 -31.43
C THR A 1045 -60.52 18.45 -32.45
N VAL A 1046 -59.71 19.47 -32.14
CA VAL A 1046 -58.52 19.87 -32.88
C VAL A 1046 -57.31 19.13 -32.31
N LYS A 1047 -56.47 18.60 -33.19
CA LYS A 1047 -55.24 17.88 -32.88
C LYS A 1047 -54.02 18.65 -33.40
N ARG A 1048 -53.01 18.82 -32.55
CA ARG A 1048 -51.66 19.29 -32.87
C ARG A 1048 -50.62 18.26 -32.42
N LEU A 1049 -49.40 18.38 -32.92
CA LEU A 1049 -48.25 17.58 -32.51
C LEU A 1049 -47.17 18.52 -31.95
N ASP A 1050 -46.43 18.09 -30.93
CA ASP A 1050 -45.15 18.71 -30.59
C ASP A 1050 -44.03 18.30 -31.57
N LYS A 1051 -42.85 18.92 -31.47
CA LYS A 1051 -41.68 18.57 -32.32
C LYS A 1051 -41.18 17.11 -32.15
N ASN A 1052 -41.59 16.42 -31.09
CA ASN A 1052 -41.33 14.99 -30.87
C ASN A 1052 -42.42 14.09 -31.48
N GLY A 1053 -43.51 14.66 -32.00
CA GLY A 1053 -44.64 13.93 -32.55
C GLY A 1053 -45.66 13.48 -31.49
N THR A 1054 -45.57 13.98 -30.26
CA THR A 1054 -46.55 13.71 -29.20
C THR A 1054 -47.84 14.47 -29.52
N PRO A 1055 -49.00 13.79 -29.65
CA PRO A 1055 -50.25 14.45 -29.95
C PRO A 1055 -50.84 15.16 -28.73
N VAL A 1056 -51.42 16.33 -28.97
CA VAL A 1056 -52.24 17.09 -28.00
C VAL A 1056 -53.56 17.49 -28.66
N THR A 1057 -54.65 17.46 -27.90
CA THR A 1057 -56.00 17.70 -28.43
C THR A 1057 -56.80 18.66 -27.58
N ALA A 1058 -57.52 19.58 -28.21
CA ALA A 1058 -58.45 20.52 -27.57
C ALA A 1058 -59.78 20.59 -28.33
N THR A 1059 -60.86 20.95 -27.66
CA THR A 1059 -62.20 21.03 -28.27
C THR A 1059 -62.62 22.47 -28.59
N TYR A 1060 -63.39 22.65 -29.66
CA TYR A 1060 -64.13 23.88 -29.96
C TYR A 1060 -65.65 23.63 -29.92
N SER A 1061 -66.37 24.45 -29.14
CA SER A 1061 -67.82 24.36 -28.95
C SER A 1061 -68.51 25.73 -29.09
N PRO A 1062 -69.19 26.02 -30.22
CA PRO A 1062 -70.02 27.21 -30.38
C PRO A 1062 -71.44 27.02 -29.79
N GLU A 1063 -72.17 28.11 -29.56
CA GLU A 1063 -73.57 28.10 -29.11
C GLU A 1063 -74.39 29.19 -29.82
N PHE A 1064 -75.58 28.83 -30.29
CA PHE A 1064 -76.44 29.71 -31.10
C PHE A 1064 -77.73 30.11 -30.40
N THR A 1065 -77.96 31.41 -30.26
CA THR A 1065 -79.21 31.97 -29.74
C THR A 1065 -80.22 32.24 -30.85
N LYS A 1066 -81.47 31.82 -30.65
CA LYS A 1066 -82.58 32.03 -31.58
C LYS A 1066 -82.86 33.53 -31.76
N VAL A 1067 -83.00 33.98 -33.01
CA VAL A 1067 -83.47 35.34 -33.33
C VAL A 1067 -84.92 35.30 -33.79
N THR A 1068 -85.75 36.26 -33.37
CA THR A 1068 -87.18 36.32 -33.73
C THR A 1068 -87.52 37.72 -34.26
N PRO A 1069 -87.90 37.88 -35.55
CA PRO A 1069 -88.32 39.18 -36.07
C PRO A 1069 -89.69 39.59 -35.53
N THR A 1070 -89.95 40.89 -35.47
CA THR A 1070 -91.23 41.47 -35.00
C THR A 1070 -91.85 42.37 -36.07
N GLY A 1071 -93.19 42.45 -36.09
CA GLY A 1071 -93.94 43.37 -36.97
C GLY A 1071 -95.02 44.14 -36.22
N SER A 1072 -95.26 45.39 -36.61
CA SER A 1072 -96.33 46.24 -36.09
C SER A 1072 -97.26 46.69 -37.23
N GLY A 1073 -98.57 46.61 -36.99
CA GLY A 1073 -99.61 47.03 -37.93
C GLY A 1073 -99.99 48.51 -37.80
N ASP A 1074 -100.81 48.99 -38.74
CA ASP A 1074 -101.34 50.37 -38.79
C ASP A 1074 -102.87 50.37 -38.91
N LYS A 1075 -103.53 51.48 -38.59
CA LYS A 1075 -104.99 51.66 -38.71
C LYS A 1075 -105.32 53.01 -39.36
N THR A 1076 -106.22 53.00 -40.33
CA THR A 1076 -106.66 54.19 -41.06
C THR A 1076 -108.17 54.40 -40.94
N GLU A 1077 -108.64 55.65 -40.93
CA GLU A 1077 -110.06 56.03 -40.95
C GLU A 1077 -110.28 57.14 -42.00
N GLY A 1078 -111.37 57.07 -42.77
CA GLY A 1078 -111.62 58.00 -43.88
C GLY A 1078 -113.01 57.88 -44.52
N LEU A 1079 -113.34 58.82 -45.42
CA LEU A 1079 -114.63 58.87 -46.10
C LEU A 1079 -114.77 57.77 -47.16
N GLN A 1080 -116.00 57.25 -47.33
CA GLN A 1080 -116.30 56.15 -48.27
C GLN A 1080 -115.93 56.53 -49.71
N GLY A 1081 -115.10 55.69 -50.35
CA GLY A 1081 -114.69 55.83 -51.76
C GLY A 1081 -113.33 56.49 -52.01
N GLN A 1082 -112.61 56.93 -50.97
CA GLN A 1082 -111.22 57.41 -51.09
C GLN A 1082 -110.20 56.31 -50.79
N VAL A 1083 -109.03 56.41 -51.43
CA VAL A 1083 -107.86 55.56 -51.13
C VAL A 1083 -107.37 55.88 -49.72
N GLN A 1084 -107.08 54.83 -48.94
CA GLN A 1084 -106.48 54.95 -47.61
C GLN A 1084 -105.10 54.28 -47.64
N GLU A 1085 -104.11 55.00 -47.14
CA GLU A 1085 -102.71 54.54 -47.05
C GLU A 1085 -102.30 54.43 -45.58
N GLY A 1086 -101.70 53.30 -45.20
CA GLY A 1086 -101.16 53.04 -43.87
C GLY A 1086 -99.81 52.32 -43.97
N LYS A 1087 -98.92 52.54 -43.00
CA LYS A 1087 -97.54 52.03 -43.03
C LYS A 1087 -97.34 50.91 -42.01
N VAL A 1088 -97.11 49.69 -42.49
CA VAL A 1088 -96.64 48.58 -41.65
C VAL A 1088 -95.12 48.61 -41.49
N THR A 1089 -94.62 48.22 -40.32
CA THR A 1089 -93.17 48.16 -40.04
C THR A 1089 -92.75 46.77 -39.60
N PHE A 1090 -91.63 46.30 -40.16
CA PHE A 1090 -90.97 45.05 -39.79
C PHE A 1090 -89.58 45.36 -39.24
N THR A 1091 -89.21 44.72 -38.13
CA THR A 1091 -87.89 44.85 -37.52
C THR A 1091 -87.22 43.46 -37.50
N PRO A 1092 -86.00 43.30 -38.05
CA PRO A 1092 -85.27 42.04 -37.96
C PRO A 1092 -85.08 41.63 -36.49
N GLY A 1093 -84.98 40.32 -36.24
CA GLY A 1093 -84.76 39.83 -34.88
C GLY A 1093 -83.37 40.18 -34.30
N HIS A 1094 -82.41 40.50 -35.16
CA HIS A 1094 -81.06 40.98 -34.82
C HIS A 1094 -80.43 41.67 -36.05
N ASP A 1095 -79.66 42.75 -35.87
CA ASP A 1095 -79.09 43.55 -36.97
C ASP A 1095 -78.14 42.76 -37.88
N SER A 1096 -77.45 41.74 -37.34
CA SER A 1096 -76.56 40.86 -38.12
C SER A 1096 -77.30 39.81 -38.96
N VAL A 1097 -78.63 39.73 -38.87
CA VAL A 1097 -79.50 38.84 -39.66
C VAL A 1097 -80.65 39.66 -40.24
N PRO A 1098 -80.37 40.58 -41.19
CA PRO A 1098 -81.38 41.48 -41.75
C PRO A 1098 -82.38 40.72 -42.62
N PHE A 1099 -83.54 41.34 -42.89
CA PHE A 1099 -84.41 40.85 -43.96
C PHE A 1099 -83.66 40.88 -45.31
N PRO A 1100 -83.90 39.92 -46.21
CA PRO A 1100 -83.32 39.95 -47.55
C PRO A 1100 -83.64 41.27 -48.26
N ALA A 1101 -82.67 41.84 -48.99
CA ALA A 1101 -82.84 43.14 -49.66
C ALA A 1101 -84.02 43.16 -50.66
N ASP A 1102 -84.41 41.98 -51.17
CA ASP A 1102 -85.49 41.81 -52.15
C ASP A 1102 -86.79 41.26 -51.52
N SER A 1103 -86.91 41.20 -50.19
CA SER A 1103 -88.13 40.71 -49.55
C SER A 1103 -89.21 41.79 -49.55
N THR A 1104 -90.27 41.58 -50.35
CA THR A 1104 -91.47 42.41 -50.29
C THR A 1104 -92.44 41.88 -49.23
N PRO A 1105 -93.10 42.75 -48.45
CA PRO A 1105 -94.16 42.32 -47.56
C PRO A 1105 -95.33 41.74 -48.36
N LEU A 1106 -95.89 40.63 -47.88
CA LEU A 1106 -97.02 39.95 -48.51
C LEU A 1106 -98.20 39.95 -47.53
N PHE A 1107 -99.42 39.93 -48.08
CA PHE A 1107 -100.59 39.59 -47.29
C PHE A 1107 -100.53 38.11 -46.85
N ASP A 1108 -101.40 37.73 -45.91
CA ASP A 1108 -101.56 36.36 -45.40
C ASP A 1108 -101.82 35.29 -46.48
N ASN A 1109 -102.25 35.70 -47.67
CA ASN A 1109 -102.46 34.85 -48.85
C ASN A 1109 -101.22 34.71 -49.75
N GLY A 1110 -100.09 35.34 -49.39
CA GLY A 1110 -98.83 35.27 -50.12
C GLY A 1110 -98.73 36.19 -51.34
N THR A 1111 -99.63 37.16 -51.51
CA THR A 1111 -99.61 38.12 -52.64
C THR A 1111 -99.46 39.56 -52.16
N THR A 1112 -99.03 40.46 -53.05
CA THR A 1112 -98.93 41.92 -52.79
C THR A 1112 -100.27 42.64 -52.94
N VAL A 1113 -101.29 41.94 -53.44
CA VAL A 1113 -102.64 42.45 -53.62
C VAL A 1113 -103.65 41.50 -53.00
N LYS A 1114 -104.59 42.02 -52.21
CA LYS A 1114 -105.72 41.25 -51.65
C LYS A 1114 -107.02 41.99 -51.90
N GLU A 1115 -107.93 41.36 -52.65
CA GLU A 1115 -109.29 41.87 -52.83
C GLU A 1115 -110.21 41.29 -51.75
N VAL A 1116 -110.96 42.16 -51.08
CA VAL A 1116 -111.95 41.78 -50.08
C VAL A 1116 -113.33 42.15 -50.61
N PRO A 1117 -114.21 41.16 -50.89
CA PRO A 1117 -115.54 41.40 -51.44
C PRO A 1117 -116.33 42.41 -50.59
N ASN A 1118 -116.95 43.39 -51.24
CA ASN A 1118 -117.73 44.47 -50.61
C ASN A 1118 -116.93 45.43 -49.71
N VAL A 1119 -115.59 45.34 -49.67
CA VAL A 1119 -114.73 46.23 -48.87
C VAL A 1119 -113.76 47.02 -49.76
N GLY A 1120 -113.02 46.35 -50.66
CA GLY A 1120 -112.08 47.01 -51.58
C GLY A 1120 -110.86 46.18 -51.93
N LYS A 1121 -109.94 46.79 -52.70
CA LYS A 1121 -108.64 46.24 -53.07
C LYS A 1121 -107.57 46.82 -52.13
N PHE A 1122 -106.79 45.94 -51.50
CA PHE A 1122 -105.62 46.31 -50.72
C PHE A 1122 -104.36 45.97 -51.51
N GLU A 1123 -103.43 46.91 -51.58
CA GLU A 1123 -102.12 46.74 -52.22
C GLU A 1123 -101.05 47.08 -51.18
N VAL A 1124 -99.98 46.28 -51.14
CA VAL A 1124 -98.79 46.55 -50.34
C VAL A 1124 -97.62 46.67 -51.30
N ASP A 1125 -96.87 47.76 -51.15
CA ASP A 1125 -95.62 48.05 -51.85
C ASP A 1125 -94.43 47.65 -50.97
#